data_AF-A0AAU9VYN9-F1
#
_entry.id   AF-A0AAU9VYN9-F1
#
_cell.length_a   1.000
_cell.length_b   1.000
_cell.length_c   1.000
_cell.angle_alpha   90.00
_cell.angle_beta   90.00
_cell.angle_gamma   90.00
#
_symmetry.space_group_name_H-M   'P 1'
#
loop_
_entity.id
_entity.type
_entity.pdbx_description
1 polymer ?
#
loop_
_entity_poly.entity_id
_entity_poly.type
_entity_poly.pdbx_seq_one_letter_code
_entity_poly.pdbx_strand_id
1 'polypeptide(L)'
;MDYTKLSASSNALGLLNKARIGIQSATVPTNNETKGKMSFSSNVSSPRVSESSGKQVTLTINERPGTGKAIFKVKNSRHATGVSYTTEDRPGGLPSPTYLLQTENEEARAKAEEEEAKIRAATSAIKNVIKLFDRDSTHHSHTKLVQEATQDFPADAKSMEDSRELAADMGASEYHAEVAHAQNLDRARASAEALSQQNVPYLSSSKTGPGSPPPNYAVVSMSDSKDWKSLAHTLATQLKSVLNHMEDREKENRNEKERIQEEMMLMAQRKMMGIGREDDEGPDDDDDDDDDEMSNMDEMEKRRHSISDVVYNRSKESAVRDPSVFLAIIARNAAHLLPNWLAYIENLDYPKNRMSVWIRSDHNEDKTSKILQEWSQNVKHLYHRVLVNVSDTPHKYDDAVGPAEWPDSRYQQMMYLRQKALDSARKQWADYLFFVDCDNFLMNPKTLRLLMEEKRTVITPMIEVFGGKAAYSNFWGGMDEDGYYARSDNYFPMLQREEKGCFEVPMIHSTMLIDLRKTISDQLRYNPPLPSYHGEEDDILVFAHSAREAGIKLNLLNKEVYGYMLSPSNGNSTLEDMKVHFTHVKLEWFVDHPEELMPVSSHITVEYTPPGKLGFDEIYLINLKRRPVRRKRMLASLKELGIKVKMFDAVDGKSLTDQQVKDMGIKMLPGYKDPYGKRPLTMGEIGCFLSHYLIWEEMINNGLDKVLVLEDDVRFEPDFRNQLQHLLQEANALSSEYPWELIYIGRKRFHSNPVTMVPGASAIAWAEYTYWTLGYAISLRGARKLVSAKPLEKMVAVDEFLPIMFNKHLNPEWANHFYPRNLVAMTAEPLLLYPTHYVGDEGYFSDTETTGLIPPELQQTDTLKGKVEL
;
A
#
# COMPACT_ATOMS: atom_id res chain seq x y z
N MET A 1 35.70 37.54 5.14
CA MET A 1 36.57 38.15 4.12
C MET A 1 35.91 37.80 2.80
N ASP A 2 35.57 38.75 1.94
CA ASP A 2 35.97 40.17 1.96
C ASP A 2 35.11 41.09 2.86
N TYR A 3 35.42 42.39 2.83
CA TYR A 3 34.87 43.44 3.69
C TYR A 3 35.03 44.82 3.04
N THR A 4 34.12 45.75 3.37
CA THR A 4 34.13 47.18 2.97
C THR A 4 33.87 47.45 1.47
N LYS A 5 33.34 48.61 1.04
CA LYS A 5 33.11 49.87 1.76
C LYS A 5 31.99 50.69 1.10
N LEU A 6 31.03 51.19 1.88
CA LEU A 6 30.47 52.56 1.78
C LEU A 6 29.39 52.75 2.86
N SER A 7 29.48 53.83 3.64
CA SER A 7 28.53 54.14 4.71
C SER A 7 28.47 55.64 5.00
N ALA A 8 27.26 56.09 5.35
CA ALA A 8 26.92 57.30 6.10
C ALA A 8 27.44 58.68 5.61
N SER A 9 26.49 59.53 5.21
CA SER A 9 26.45 60.94 5.64
C SER A 9 25.44 61.08 6.79
N SER A 10 25.72 61.91 7.79
CA SER A 10 24.97 61.94 9.08
C SER A 10 24.33 63.30 9.39
N ASN A 11 23.67 63.37 10.57
CA ASN A 11 23.16 64.58 11.27
C ASN A 11 21.77 65.09 10.82
N ALA A 12 20.88 65.60 11.69
CA ALA A 12 20.83 65.59 13.17
C ALA A 12 19.40 65.93 13.70
N LEU A 13 19.24 65.79 15.03
CA LEU A 13 18.15 66.16 15.97
C LEU A 13 17.02 67.12 15.50
N GLY A 14 15.78 67.08 16.05
CA GLY A 14 15.21 66.23 17.12
C GLY A 14 14.29 67.01 18.08
N LEU A 15 13.28 66.35 18.69
CA LEU A 15 12.40 66.76 19.82
C LEU A 15 11.53 65.50 20.17
N LEU A 16 11.08 65.08 21.34
CA LEU A 16 11.17 65.32 22.81
C LEU A 16 9.74 65.16 23.41
N ASN A 17 9.64 64.44 24.54
CA ASN A 17 8.44 64.18 25.37
C ASN A 17 7.33 63.30 24.75
N LYS A 18 6.86 62.18 25.34
CA LYS A 18 6.52 61.75 26.72
C LYS A 18 5.01 61.87 27.03
N ALA A 19 4.34 60.72 27.04
CA ALA A 19 3.18 60.45 27.89
C ALA A 19 3.29 59.01 28.45
N ARG A 20 2.93 58.83 29.72
CA ARG A 20 2.86 57.56 30.48
C ARG A 20 1.89 57.81 31.66
N ILE A 21 1.62 56.80 32.51
CA ILE A 21 0.58 56.79 33.58
C ILE A 21 -0.81 56.43 33.02
N GLY A 22 -1.65 55.62 33.67
CA GLY A 22 -1.35 54.77 34.84
C GLY A 22 -2.57 54.26 35.63
N ILE A 23 -2.50 52.99 36.00
CA ILE A 23 -3.16 52.24 37.09
C ILE A 23 -4.02 53.05 38.09
N GLN A 24 -5.26 52.60 38.36
CA GLN A 24 -5.77 52.49 39.73
C GLN A 24 -6.97 51.54 39.92
N SER A 25 -7.15 51.08 41.16
CA SER A 25 -8.23 50.20 41.64
C SER A 25 -8.97 50.85 42.82
N ALA A 26 -10.30 50.70 42.90
CA ALA A 26 -11.12 51.13 44.03
C ALA A 26 -12.39 50.26 44.18
N THR A 27 -13.12 50.39 45.30
CA THR A 27 -14.09 49.39 45.80
C THR A 27 -15.25 50.01 46.60
N VAL A 28 -16.36 49.25 46.76
CA VAL A 28 -17.35 49.33 47.88
C VAL A 28 -18.29 50.59 47.83
N PRO A 29 -19.50 50.68 48.47
CA PRO A 29 -20.10 49.87 49.57
C PRO A 29 -21.60 49.41 49.52
N THR A 30 -21.89 48.36 50.32
CA THR A 30 -23.05 48.15 51.27
C THR A 30 -24.46 47.62 50.89
N ASN A 31 -25.00 46.88 51.89
CA ASN A 31 -26.39 46.50 52.23
C ASN A 31 -27.02 45.27 51.50
N ASN A 32 -27.72 44.34 52.17
CA ASN A 32 -28.09 44.24 53.61
C ASN A 32 -28.20 42.78 54.15
N GLU A 33 -28.45 42.61 55.47
CA GLU A 33 -28.47 41.33 56.22
C GLU A 33 -29.56 40.31 55.79
N THR A 34 -29.44 39.00 56.09
CA THR A 34 -29.91 38.44 57.38
C THR A 34 -29.31 37.06 57.76
N LYS A 35 -29.54 36.64 59.01
CA LYS A 35 -28.84 35.56 59.74
C LYS A 35 -29.62 34.24 59.76
N GLY A 36 -28.91 33.10 59.85
CA GLY A 36 -29.51 31.80 60.20
C GLY A 36 -28.48 30.78 60.73
N LYS A 37 -28.51 30.49 62.04
CA LYS A 37 -27.76 29.36 62.65
C LYS A 37 -28.71 28.18 62.87
N MET A 38 -28.28 26.97 62.51
CA MET A 38 -28.51 25.80 63.37
C MET A 38 -27.50 24.69 63.06
N SER A 39 -27.25 23.86 64.08
CA SER A 39 -26.32 22.74 64.06
C SER A 39 -27.07 21.43 64.32
N PHE A 40 -26.64 20.31 63.74
CA PHE A 40 -26.45 19.07 64.50
C PHE A 40 -25.53 18.10 63.73
N SER A 41 -25.27 16.93 64.30
CA SER A 41 -24.07 16.13 64.06
C SER A 41 -24.31 14.84 63.25
N SER A 42 -23.26 14.42 62.55
CA SER A 42 -22.85 13.02 62.32
C SER A 42 -23.93 11.97 62.05
N ASN A 43 -23.97 11.48 60.81
CA ASN A 43 -23.83 10.04 60.57
C ASN A 43 -23.20 9.79 59.19
N VAL A 44 -22.37 8.75 59.10
CA VAL A 44 -21.71 8.34 57.85
C VAL A 44 -22.49 7.18 57.25
N SER A 45 -23.01 7.34 56.04
CA SER A 45 -23.54 6.25 55.23
C SER A 45 -23.29 6.50 53.74
N SER A 46 -22.71 5.50 53.08
CA SER A 46 -22.29 5.60 51.68
C SER A 46 -23.49 5.49 50.72
N PRO A 47 -23.63 6.37 49.71
CA PRO A 47 -24.56 6.15 48.62
C PRO A 47 -24.18 4.90 47.83
N ARG A 48 -25.14 4.01 47.58
CA ARG A 48 -24.96 2.87 46.67
C ARG A 48 -24.95 3.36 45.23
N VAL A 49 -23.99 2.91 44.42
CA VAL A 49 -24.14 2.87 42.96
C VAL A 49 -25.05 1.70 42.60
N SER A 50 -25.99 1.91 41.69
CA SER A 50 -26.88 0.86 41.19
C SER A 50 -26.23 0.12 40.02
N GLU A 51 -25.95 -1.17 40.17
CA GLU A 51 -25.46 -2.02 39.08
C GLU A 51 -26.57 -2.25 38.04
N SER A 52 -26.38 -1.75 36.81
CA SER A 52 -27.21 -2.09 35.66
C SER A 52 -26.75 -3.42 35.07
N SER A 53 -27.52 -4.49 35.29
CA SER A 53 -27.16 -5.87 34.95
C SER A 53 -27.34 -6.23 33.46
N GLY A 54 -26.66 -5.49 32.58
CA GLY A 54 -26.56 -5.83 31.15
C GLY A 54 -25.76 -7.12 30.94
N LYS A 55 -26.37 -8.13 30.30
CA LYS A 55 -25.66 -9.36 29.92
C LYS A 55 -24.80 -9.09 28.68
N GLN A 56 -23.50 -8.89 28.89
CA GLN A 56 -22.54 -8.75 27.81
C GLN A 56 -22.30 -10.11 27.13
N VAL A 57 -22.42 -10.16 25.80
CA VAL A 57 -22.06 -11.33 24.98
C VAL A 57 -20.97 -10.90 24.02
N THR A 58 -19.81 -11.54 24.09
CA THR A 58 -18.72 -11.30 23.13
C THR A 58 -18.78 -12.34 22.03
N LEU A 59 -18.92 -11.90 20.77
CA LEU A 59 -18.72 -12.73 19.59
C LEU A 59 -17.32 -12.46 19.04
N THR A 60 -16.57 -13.50 18.71
CA THR A 60 -15.29 -13.37 17.99
C THR A 60 -15.34 -14.26 16.76
N ILE A 61 -15.02 -13.66 15.60
CA ILE A 61 -14.86 -14.32 14.32
C ILE A 61 -13.42 -14.06 13.89
N ASN A 62 -12.59 -15.11 13.89
CA ASN A 62 -11.25 -15.03 13.34
C ASN A 62 -11.20 -15.82 12.03
N GLU A 63 -10.89 -15.13 10.93
CA GLU A 63 -10.49 -15.73 9.67
C GLU A 63 -8.96 -15.69 9.55
N ARG A 64 -8.36 -16.74 8.98
CA ARG A 64 -6.95 -16.74 8.56
C ARG A 64 -6.87 -16.48 7.05
N PRO A 65 -6.11 -15.46 6.60
CA PRO A 65 -5.89 -15.23 5.18
C PRO A 65 -5.39 -16.50 4.48
N GLY A 66 -6.01 -16.84 3.36
CA GLY A 66 -5.63 -17.98 2.52
C GLY A 66 -6.18 -19.36 2.91
N THR A 67 -6.82 -19.54 4.08
CA THR A 67 -7.22 -20.91 4.53
C THR A 67 -8.73 -21.11 4.78
N GLY A 68 -9.60 -20.16 4.43
CA GLY A 68 -11.08 -20.29 4.50
C GLY A 68 -11.68 -20.66 5.87
N LYS A 69 -10.91 -20.50 6.96
CA LYS A 69 -11.19 -21.09 8.27
C LYS A 69 -11.70 -20.06 9.26
N ALA A 70 -13.02 -19.99 9.45
CA ALA A 70 -13.65 -19.12 10.43
C ALA A 70 -13.81 -19.81 11.80
N ILE A 71 -13.23 -19.23 12.84
CA ILE A 71 -13.41 -19.70 14.24
C ILE A 71 -14.44 -18.81 14.94
N PHE A 72 -15.53 -19.41 15.42
CA PHE A 72 -16.58 -18.71 16.17
C PHE A 72 -16.46 -18.99 17.67
N LYS A 73 -16.30 -17.93 18.48
CA LYS A 73 -16.39 -18.02 19.95
C LYS A 73 -17.45 -17.08 20.49
N VAL A 74 -18.37 -17.63 21.29
CA VAL A 74 -19.45 -16.89 21.97
C VAL A 74 -19.17 -16.94 23.47
N LYS A 75 -18.84 -15.79 24.07
CA LYS A 75 -18.44 -15.72 25.48
C LYS A 75 -19.61 -15.26 26.35
N ASN A 76 -20.15 -16.19 27.14
CA ASN A 76 -20.98 -15.93 28.32
C ASN A 76 -20.43 -16.80 29.48
N SER A 77 -20.83 -16.54 30.74
CA SER A 77 -19.96 -16.89 31.87
C SER A 77 -19.77 -18.40 32.17
N ARG A 78 -18.51 -18.76 32.45
CA ARG A 78 -17.97 -19.99 33.10
C ARG A 78 -17.93 -21.33 32.37
N HIS A 79 -18.74 -21.61 31.36
CA HIS A 79 -18.52 -22.78 30.49
C HIS A 79 -18.43 -22.32 29.03
N ALA A 80 -17.31 -22.66 28.38
CA ALA A 80 -17.02 -22.24 27.02
C ALA A 80 -17.45 -23.33 26.04
N THR A 81 -18.36 -22.97 25.13
CA THR A 81 -18.66 -23.76 23.94
C THR A 81 -18.01 -23.09 22.73
N GLY A 82 -17.23 -23.86 21.98
CA GLY A 82 -16.61 -23.43 20.73
C GLY A 82 -17.02 -24.36 19.60
N VAL A 83 -17.23 -23.82 18.41
CA VAL A 83 -17.37 -24.61 17.19
C VAL A 83 -16.16 -24.30 16.31
N SER A 84 -15.43 -25.34 15.94
CA SER A 84 -14.27 -25.29 15.06
C SER A 84 -14.52 -26.22 13.89
N TYR A 85 -14.25 -25.77 12.68
CA TYR A 85 -14.18 -26.62 11.49
C TYR A 85 -12.81 -26.45 10.82
N THR A 86 -12.45 -27.45 10.02
CA THR A 86 -11.19 -27.53 9.26
C THR A 86 -11.49 -28.00 7.85
N THR A 87 -10.97 -27.25 6.88
CA THR A 87 -10.58 -27.77 5.57
C THR A 87 -9.06 -27.93 5.61
N GLU A 88 -8.52 -29.04 5.13
CA GLU A 88 -7.08 -29.32 5.11
C GLU A 88 -6.55 -29.21 3.68
N ASP A 89 -5.33 -28.67 3.55
CA ASP A 89 -4.65 -28.45 2.28
C ASP A 89 -3.95 -29.71 1.76
N ARG A 90 -3.66 -29.71 0.46
CA ARG A 90 -3.01 -30.82 -0.26
C ARG A 90 -1.57 -31.05 0.22
N PRO A 91 -1.12 -32.29 0.47
CA PRO A 91 0.30 -32.61 0.52
C PRO A 91 0.92 -32.55 -0.89
N GLY A 92 2.03 -31.83 -1.06
CA GLY A 92 2.74 -31.70 -2.32
C GLY A 92 3.98 -32.59 -2.42
N GLY A 93 4.05 -33.45 -3.45
CA GLY A 93 5.25 -34.24 -3.78
C GLY A 93 5.01 -35.16 -4.98
N LEU A 94 5.75 -34.95 -6.08
CA LEU A 94 5.63 -35.78 -7.29
C LEU A 94 6.39 -37.11 -7.16
N PRO A 95 5.77 -38.22 -7.59
CA PRO A 95 6.45 -39.35 -8.23
C PRO A 95 6.54 -39.13 -9.76
N SER A 96 7.52 -39.75 -10.41
CA SER A 96 7.57 -39.88 -11.88
C SER A 96 6.61 -40.99 -12.37
N PRO A 97 6.19 -40.98 -13.64
CA PRO A 97 5.04 -41.77 -14.09
C PRO A 97 5.37 -43.25 -14.35
N THR A 98 4.49 -44.17 -13.90
CA THR A 98 3.79 -45.21 -14.69
C THR A 98 2.77 -45.93 -13.77
N TYR A 99 1.64 -46.44 -14.29
CA TYR A 99 0.66 -47.34 -13.65
C TYR A 99 -0.14 -46.83 -12.42
N LEU A 100 -1.46 -46.56 -12.60
CA LEU A 100 -2.60 -47.16 -11.85
C LEU A 100 -3.96 -46.41 -12.05
N LEU A 101 -4.45 -46.36 -13.29
CA LEU A 101 -5.64 -45.57 -13.68
C LEU A 101 -7.00 -46.24 -13.32
N GLN A 102 -7.15 -46.80 -12.11
CA GLN A 102 -8.40 -47.44 -11.65
C GLN A 102 -8.79 -47.22 -10.18
N THR A 103 -7.87 -46.81 -9.28
CA THR A 103 -8.18 -46.66 -7.85
C THR A 103 -8.65 -45.25 -7.46
N GLU A 104 -8.26 -44.22 -8.20
CA GLU A 104 -8.47 -42.81 -7.82
C GLU A 104 -9.94 -42.40 -7.77
N ASN A 105 -10.80 -42.95 -8.65
CA ASN A 105 -12.20 -42.52 -8.76
C ASN A 105 -13.09 -42.95 -7.58
N GLU A 106 -12.84 -44.10 -6.94
CA GLU A 106 -13.61 -44.51 -5.76
C GLU A 106 -13.20 -43.68 -4.53
N GLU A 107 -11.91 -43.39 -4.38
CA GLU A 107 -11.39 -42.59 -3.27
C GLU A 107 -11.78 -41.10 -3.39
N ALA A 108 -11.73 -40.54 -4.59
CA ALA A 108 -12.23 -39.18 -4.87
C ALA A 108 -13.73 -39.06 -4.59
N ARG A 109 -14.54 -40.04 -5.02
CA ARG A 109 -15.99 -40.05 -4.76
C ARG A 109 -16.30 -40.20 -3.27
N ALA A 110 -15.57 -41.02 -2.53
CA ALA A 110 -15.73 -41.15 -1.08
C ALA A 110 -15.44 -39.82 -0.36
N LYS A 111 -14.35 -39.12 -0.72
CA LYS A 111 -14.01 -37.80 -0.19
C LYS A 111 -15.08 -36.75 -0.50
N ALA A 112 -15.63 -36.75 -1.73
CA ALA A 112 -16.72 -35.86 -2.11
C ALA A 112 -18.03 -36.13 -1.31
N GLU A 113 -18.39 -37.39 -1.08
CA GLU A 113 -19.56 -37.76 -0.27
C GLU A 113 -19.37 -37.39 1.23
N GLU A 114 -18.14 -37.44 1.74
CA GLU A 114 -17.80 -36.95 3.09
C GLU A 114 -17.83 -35.42 3.20
N GLU A 115 -17.35 -34.68 2.19
CA GLU A 115 -17.40 -33.22 2.13
C GLU A 115 -18.86 -32.72 2.00
N GLU A 116 -19.69 -33.34 1.16
CA GLU A 116 -21.12 -33.04 1.03
C GLU A 116 -21.88 -33.28 2.34
N ALA A 117 -21.46 -34.25 3.16
CA ALA A 117 -22.02 -34.47 4.50
C ALA A 117 -21.59 -33.38 5.50
N LYS A 118 -20.31 -32.97 5.49
CA LYS A 118 -19.77 -31.88 6.32
C LYS A 118 -20.44 -30.53 6.00
N ILE A 119 -20.59 -30.20 4.72
CA ILE A 119 -21.28 -28.99 4.24
C ILE A 119 -22.74 -28.99 4.74
N ARG A 120 -23.50 -30.07 4.51
CA ARG A 120 -24.90 -30.16 4.96
C ARG A 120 -25.06 -30.05 6.48
N ALA A 121 -24.12 -30.58 7.27
CA ALA A 121 -24.12 -30.43 8.72
C ALA A 121 -23.92 -28.96 9.16
N ALA A 122 -22.95 -28.26 8.57
CA ALA A 122 -22.69 -26.85 8.85
C ALA A 122 -23.82 -25.92 8.35
N THR A 123 -24.34 -26.15 7.15
CA THR A 123 -25.54 -25.52 6.58
C THR A 123 -26.76 -25.67 7.51
N SER A 124 -26.94 -26.86 8.11
CA SER A 124 -27.99 -27.09 9.11
C SER A 124 -27.76 -26.31 10.41
N ALA A 125 -26.52 -26.26 10.91
CA ALA A 125 -26.17 -25.47 12.09
C ALA A 125 -26.42 -23.97 11.88
N ILE A 126 -25.98 -23.39 10.75
CA ILE A 126 -26.22 -21.98 10.39
C ILE A 126 -27.73 -21.70 10.25
N LYS A 127 -28.49 -22.57 9.58
CA LYS A 127 -29.96 -22.46 9.50
C LYS A 127 -30.64 -22.49 10.86
N ASN A 128 -30.11 -23.23 11.83
CA ASN A 128 -30.65 -23.24 13.19
C ASN A 128 -30.25 -22.00 14.01
N VAL A 129 -29.06 -21.44 13.79
CA VAL A 129 -28.66 -20.13 14.35
C VAL A 129 -29.54 -19.00 13.80
N ILE A 130 -29.83 -18.97 12.49
CA ILE A 130 -30.73 -17.98 11.88
C ILE A 130 -32.15 -18.09 12.48
N LYS A 131 -32.69 -19.30 12.67
CA LYS A 131 -33.99 -19.52 13.35
C LYS A 131 -34.04 -19.03 14.80
N LEU A 132 -32.90 -18.93 15.50
CA LEU A 132 -32.86 -18.37 16.85
C LEU A 132 -33.03 -16.84 16.82
N PHE A 133 -32.47 -16.15 15.81
CA PHE A 133 -32.67 -14.72 15.61
C PHE A 133 -34.10 -14.40 15.12
N ASP A 134 -34.63 -15.16 14.16
CA ASP A 134 -35.98 -14.94 13.63
C ASP A 134 -37.07 -15.10 14.72
N ARG A 135 -36.88 -16.01 15.69
CA ARG A 135 -37.83 -16.22 16.79
C ARG A 135 -37.95 -15.05 17.78
N ASP A 136 -36.90 -14.24 17.94
CA ASP A 136 -36.90 -13.08 18.84
C ASP A 136 -37.72 -11.89 18.29
N SER A 137 -38.24 -12.02 17.05
CA SER A 137 -39.20 -11.07 16.47
C SER A 137 -40.60 -11.14 17.13
N THR A 138 -40.94 -12.24 17.82
CA THR A 138 -42.29 -12.48 18.39
C THR A 138 -42.26 -13.00 19.84
N HIS A 139 -42.71 -12.15 20.78
CA HIS A 139 -42.98 -12.40 22.21
C HIS A 139 -41.80 -12.62 23.19
N HIS A 140 -41.98 -12.09 24.41
CA HIS A 140 -40.97 -12.07 25.48
C HIS A 140 -40.86 -13.40 26.25
N SER A 141 -39.66 -13.99 26.38
CA SER A 141 -39.24 -14.75 27.58
C SER A 141 -37.72 -15.06 27.61
N HIS A 142 -36.93 -14.22 28.27
CA HIS A 142 -35.45 -14.22 28.19
C HIS A 142 -34.68 -15.31 28.98
N THR A 143 -35.34 -16.31 29.59
CA THR A 143 -34.72 -17.03 30.73
C THR A 143 -34.87 -18.56 30.77
N LYS A 144 -35.19 -19.25 29.65
CA LYS A 144 -35.35 -20.73 29.67
C LYS A 144 -34.42 -21.56 28.76
N LEU A 145 -33.98 -21.05 27.61
CA LEU A 145 -33.24 -21.85 26.61
C LEU A 145 -31.74 -22.07 26.91
N VAL A 146 -31.18 -21.41 27.93
CA VAL A 146 -29.74 -21.51 28.26
C VAL A 146 -29.39 -22.82 29.00
N GLN A 147 -30.38 -23.55 29.53
CA GLN A 147 -30.15 -24.74 30.36
C GLN A 147 -30.17 -26.09 29.60
N GLU A 148 -30.72 -26.13 28.38
CA GLU A 148 -30.85 -27.39 27.61
C GLU A 148 -29.69 -27.63 26.63
N ALA A 149 -28.84 -26.62 26.41
CA ALA A 149 -27.70 -26.68 25.48
C ALA A 149 -26.35 -27.02 26.14
N THR A 150 -26.33 -27.36 27.44
CA THR A 150 -25.10 -27.58 28.23
C THR A 150 -24.93 -29.02 28.72
N GLN A 151 -25.58 -29.98 28.08
CA GLN A 151 -25.39 -31.42 28.32
C GLN A 151 -25.05 -32.14 27.02
N ASP A 152 -23.84 -31.93 26.51
CA ASP A 152 -22.91 -33.03 26.19
C ASP A 152 -21.52 -32.52 25.74
N PHE A 153 -20.53 -33.42 25.87
CA PHE A 153 -19.11 -33.37 25.45
C PHE A 153 -18.08 -32.47 26.20
N PRO A 154 -16.78 -32.90 26.26
CA PRO A 154 -15.71 -32.25 27.03
C PRO A 154 -14.80 -31.33 26.18
N ALA A 155 -13.80 -30.71 26.81
CA ALA A 155 -13.16 -29.46 26.36
C ALA A 155 -11.83 -29.56 25.59
N ASP A 156 -11.45 -28.41 25.01
CA ASP A 156 -10.17 -28.10 24.32
C ASP A 156 -8.91 -28.45 25.14
N ALA A 157 -8.42 -29.69 25.04
CA ALA A 157 -7.03 -30.05 25.38
C ALA A 157 -6.15 -30.22 24.14
N LYS A 158 -6.73 -30.81 23.09
CA LYS A 158 -5.97 -31.45 22.00
C LYS A 158 -5.14 -30.50 21.13
N SER A 159 -5.65 -29.31 20.82
CA SER A 159 -4.99 -28.39 19.87
C SER A 159 -3.62 -27.86 20.34
N MET A 160 -3.29 -27.95 21.63
CA MET A 160 -1.95 -27.66 22.16
C MET A 160 -1.01 -28.89 22.16
N GLU A 161 -1.54 -30.10 22.02
CA GLU A 161 -0.76 -31.33 21.80
C GLU A 161 -0.52 -31.56 20.30
N ASP A 162 -1.55 -31.43 19.46
CA ASP A 162 -1.46 -31.53 17.99
C ASP A 162 -0.38 -30.55 17.45
N SER A 163 -0.32 -29.32 18.00
CA SER A 163 0.69 -28.30 17.63
C SER A 163 2.11 -28.60 18.12
N ARG A 164 2.27 -29.49 19.11
CA ARG A 164 3.58 -29.92 19.66
C ARG A 164 4.12 -31.14 18.93
N GLU A 165 3.26 -32.09 18.56
CA GLU A 165 3.67 -33.24 17.74
C GLU A 165 4.16 -32.77 16.36
N LEU A 166 3.44 -31.86 15.69
CA LEU A 166 3.86 -31.32 14.39
C LEU A 166 5.22 -30.60 14.43
N ALA A 167 5.52 -29.90 15.52
CA ALA A 167 6.80 -29.23 15.72
C ALA A 167 7.95 -30.22 15.99
N ALA A 168 7.68 -31.31 16.70
CA ALA A 168 8.65 -32.37 16.95
C ALA A 168 9.03 -33.14 15.67
N ASP A 169 8.04 -33.44 14.83
CA ASP A 169 8.22 -34.26 13.62
C ASP A 169 8.96 -33.51 12.48
N MET A 170 8.81 -32.18 12.41
CA MET A 170 9.52 -31.33 11.43
C MET A 170 10.93 -30.88 11.85
N GLY A 171 11.37 -31.15 13.09
CA GLY A 171 12.72 -30.81 13.59
C GLY A 171 13.02 -29.31 13.73
N ALA A 172 12.06 -28.42 13.45
CA ALA A 172 12.20 -26.99 13.63
C ALA A 172 12.04 -26.62 15.12
N SER A 173 12.91 -25.77 15.67
CA SER A 173 12.74 -25.34 17.07
C SER A 173 11.50 -24.46 17.24
N GLU A 174 10.82 -24.62 18.37
CA GLU A 174 9.59 -23.93 18.82
C GLU A 174 9.55 -22.42 18.45
N TYR A 175 10.70 -21.74 18.58
CA TYR A 175 10.92 -20.34 18.21
C TYR A 175 10.64 -19.97 16.74
N HIS A 176 10.83 -20.87 15.77
CA HIS A 176 10.58 -20.55 14.35
C HIS A 176 9.09 -20.29 14.07
N ALA A 177 8.19 -21.01 14.75
CA ALA A 177 6.75 -20.79 14.63
C ALA A 177 6.36 -19.42 15.21
N GLU A 178 6.96 -19.03 16.36
CA GLU A 178 6.74 -17.72 16.99
C GLU A 178 7.25 -16.57 16.11
N VAL A 179 8.42 -16.72 15.49
CA VAL A 179 9.04 -15.70 14.63
C VAL A 179 8.20 -15.46 13.37
N ALA A 180 7.75 -16.52 12.69
CA ALA A 180 6.87 -16.39 11.53
C ALA A 180 5.51 -15.78 11.91
N HIS A 181 4.94 -16.19 13.06
CA HIS A 181 3.70 -15.61 13.59
C HIS A 181 3.85 -14.11 13.91
N ALA A 182 4.98 -13.69 14.50
CA ALA A 182 5.29 -12.29 14.77
C ALA A 182 5.48 -11.46 13.48
N GLN A 183 6.21 -11.98 12.48
CA GLN A 183 6.37 -11.31 11.18
C GLN A 183 5.02 -11.10 10.49
N ASN A 184 4.11 -12.08 10.54
CA ASN A 184 2.77 -11.94 9.98
C ASN A 184 1.91 -10.92 10.76
N LEU A 185 2.09 -10.80 12.08
CA LEU A 185 1.47 -9.77 12.91
C LEU A 185 1.96 -8.36 12.58
N ASP A 186 3.25 -8.15 12.34
CA ASP A 186 3.80 -6.84 11.95
C ASP A 186 3.36 -6.44 10.53
N ARG A 187 3.34 -7.37 9.56
CA ARG A 187 2.72 -7.14 8.22
C ARG A 187 1.25 -6.74 8.33
N ALA A 188 0.50 -7.42 9.21
CA ALA A 188 -0.91 -7.13 9.44
C ALA A 188 -1.10 -5.77 10.12
N ARG A 189 -0.21 -5.36 11.03
CA ARG A 189 -0.22 -4.02 11.66
C ARG A 189 0.09 -2.92 10.66
N ALA A 190 1.21 -3.00 9.92
CA ALA A 190 1.54 -2.02 8.89
C ALA A 190 0.42 -1.90 7.83
N SER A 191 -0.23 -3.01 7.47
CA SER A 191 -1.39 -2.98 6.58
C SER A 191 -2.64 -2.37 7.23
N ALA A 192 -2.90 -2.64 8.51
CA ALA A 192 -4.03 -2.09 9.26
C ALA A 192 -3.86 -0.60 9.60
N GLU A 193 -2.63 -0.13 9.80
CA GLU A 193 -2.30 1.28 10.03
C GLU A 193 -2.44 2.08 8.72
N ALA A 194 -1.94 1.53 7.59
CA ALA A 194 -2.22 2.10 6.27
C ALA A 194 -3.72 2.14 5.94
N LEU A 195 -4.49 1.10 6.30
CA LEU A 195 -5.95 1.07 6.12
C LEU A 195 -6.70 2.00 7.10
N SER A 196 -6.19 2.22 8.31
CA SER A 196 -6.85 3.12 9.27
C SER A 196 -6.77 4.58 8.86
N GLN A 197 -5.69 4.98 8.18
CA GLN A 197 -5.54 6.30 7.55
C GLN A 197 -6.43 6.48 6.29
N GLN A 198 -7.00 5.40 5.74
CA GLN A 198 -7.84 5.44 4.53
C GLN A 198 -9.36 5.46 4.82
N ASN A 199 -9.79 5.25 6.08
CA ASN A 199 -11.21 5.21 6.44
C ASN A 199 -11.80 6.62 6.64
N VAL A 200 -12.45 7.15 5.59
CA VAL A 200 -13.23 8.40 5.65
C VAL A 200 -14.59 8.16 6.32
N PRO A 201 -14.95 8.90 7.39
CA PRO A 201 -16.28 8.86 7.98
C PRO A 201 -17.18 9.99 7.44
N TYR A 202 -18.38 9.63 6.97
CA TYR A 202 -19.48 10.61 6.80
C TYR A 202 -20.44 10.56 7.99
N LEU A 203 -21.11 11.71 8.24
CA LEU A 203 -22.14 11.97 9.27
C LEU A 203 -21.67 12.01 10.74
N SER A 204 -21.69 13.23 11.29
CA SER A 204 -21.56 13.58 12.71
C SER A 204 -22.80 13.16 13.54
N SER A 205 -22.83 13.11 14.89
CA SER A 205 -22.22 14.10 15.80
C SER A 205 -22.18 13.73 17.31
N SER A 206 -21.12 14.24 17.96
CA SER A 206 -21.09 14.81 19.34
C SER A 206 -20.82 13.95 20.61
N LYS A 207 -19.73 14.35 21.29
CA LYS A 207 -19.47 14.40 22.77
C LYS A 207 -19.06 13.14 23.58
N THR A 208 -17.76 13.12 23.88
CA THR A 208 -17.09 12.70 25.16
C THR A 208 -17.19 11.23 25.62
N GLY A 209 -16.15 10.58 26.15
CA GLY A 209 -14.78 11.03 26.52
C GLY A 209 -13.74 9.90 26.43
N PRO A 210 -12.48 10.11 26.86
CA PRO A 210 -11.33 9.34 26.37
C PRO A 210 -11.02 8.03 27.13
N GLY A 211 -10.44 7.04 26.44
CA GLY A 211 -9.62 6.01 27.11
C GLY A 211 -9.70 4.55 26.65
N SER A 212 -9.67 4.22 25.35
CA SER A 212 -9.22 2.89 24.84
C SER A 212 -8.99 2.93 23.31
N PRO A 213 -8.16 2.03 22.74
CA PRO A 213 -7.97 1.92 21.28
C PRO A 213 -9.24 1.39 20.57
N PRO A 214 -9.43 1.71 19.28
CA PRO A 214 -10.41 1.03 18.44
C PRO A 214 -10.00 -0.45 18.25
N PRO A 215 -10.92 -1.42 18.35
CA PRO A 215 -10.58 -2.84 18.27
C PRO A 215 -11.04 -3.52 16.97
N ASN A 216 -10.33 -4.60 16.57
CA ASN A 216 -10.80 -5.55 15.56
C ASN A 216 -11.85 -6.52 16.14
N TYR A 217 -12.83 -6.00 16.89
CA TYR A 217 -14.00 -6.72 17.39
C TYR A 217 -15.20 -5.77 17.55
N ALA A 218 -16.41 -6.32 17.53
CA ALA A 218 -17.59 -5.60 17.98
C ALA A 218 -17.89 -5.93 19.46
N VAL A 219 -17.89 -4.92 20.33
CA VAL A 219 -18.44 -5.02 21.70
C VAL A 219 -19.61 -4.07 21.80
N VAL A 220 -20.80 -4.63 22.02
CA VAL A 220 -22.05 -3.88 22.15
C VAL A 220 -22.54 -3.97 23.58
N SER A 221 -22.58 -2.84 24.28
CA SER A 221 -23.23 -2.70 25.59
C SER A 221 -24.72 -2.48 25.40
N MET A 222 -25.56 -3.37 25.93
CA MET A 222 -27.01 -3.29 25.74
C MET A 222 -27.65 -2.19 26.60
N SER A 223 -28.01 -1.07 25.97
CA SER A 223 -29.03 -0.13 26.46
C SER A 223 -30.28 -0.12 25.57
N ASP A 224 -30.12 -0.16 24.25
CA ASP A 224 -31.19 0.18 23.30
C ASP A 224 -31.60 -0.97 22.37
N SER A 225 -32.91 -1.23 22.31
CA SER A 225 -33.49 -2.36 21.58
C SER A 225 -33.55 -2.17 20.06
N LYS A 226 -33.24 -0.97 19.55
CA LYS A 226 -33.01 -0.73 18.11
C LYS A 226 -31.68 -1.32 17.66
N ASP A 227 -30.64 -1.15 18.47
CA ASP A 227 -29.27 -1.52 18.08
C ASP A 227 -29.10 -3.05 18.08
N TRP A 228 -29.75 -3.74 19.03
CA TRP A 228 -29.91 -5.20 18.97
C TRP A 228 -30.55 -5.66 17.66
N LYS A 229 -31.63 -4.99 17.20
CA LYS A 229 -32.31 -5.36 15.96
C LYS A 229 -31.49 -5.04 14.71
N SER A 230 -30.77 -3.92 14.68
CA SER A 230 -29.85 -3.57 13.59
C SER A 230 -28.67 -4.55 13.52
N LEU A 231 -28.07 -4.90 14.66
CA LEU A 231 -26.99 -5.87 14.75
C LEU A 231 -27.46 -7.29 14.37
N ALA A 232 -28.59 -7.75 14.91
CA ALA A 232 -29.16 -9.06 14.58
C ALA A 232 -29.55 -9.15 13.10
N HIS A 233 -30.07 -8.08 12.50
CA HIS A 233 -30.32 -8.01 11.05
C HIS A 233 -29.01 -8.08 10.25
N THR A 234 -27.99 -7.33 10.65
CA THR A 234 -26.66 -7.33 9.99
C THR A 234 -26.00 -8.71 10.06
N LEU A 235 -25.99 -9.34 11.25
CA LEU A 235 -25.47 -10.68 11.47
C LEU A 235 -26.29 -11.74 10.73
N ALA A 236 -27.63 -11.63 10.69
CA ALA A 236 -28.47 -12.54 9.91
C ALA A 236 -28.23 -12.40 8.40
N THR A 237 -27.94 -11.20 7.89
CA THR A 237 -27.57 -10.95 6.49
C THR A 237 -26.18 -11.52 6.17
N GLN A 238 -25.19 -11.33 7.05
CA GLN A 238 -23.87 -11.97 6.91
C GLN A 238 -23.95 -13.50 6.97
N LEU A 239 -24.72 -14.07 7.91
CA LEU A 239 -24.94 -15.52 8.00
C LEU A 239 -25.70 -16.07 6.78
N LYS A 240 -26.62 -15.29 6.18
CA LYS A 240 -27.26 -15.65 4.90
C LYS A 240 -26.28 -15.59 3.73
N SER A 241 -25.37 -14.62 3.69
CA SER A 241 -24.29 -14.57 2.69
C SER A 241 -23.39 -15.81 2.76
N VAL A 242 -22.98 -16.22 3.96
CA VAL A 242 -22.20 -17.46 4.16
C VAL A 242 -23.03 -18.69 3.78
N LEU A 243 -24.31 -18.72 4.15
CA LEU A 243 -25.21 -19.84 3.82
C LEU A 243 -25.40 -20.02 2.32
N ASN A 244 -25.62 -18.93 1.57
CA ASN A 244 -25.73 -18.96 0.11
C ASN A 244 -24.46 -19.53 -0.52
N HIS A 245 -23.28 -19.02 -0.14
CA HIS A 245 -22.00 -19.50 -0.66
C HIS A 245 -21.77 -20.99 -0.37
N MET A 246 -22.22 -21.49 0.78
CA MET A 246 -22.18 -22.92 1.10
C MET A 246 -23.17 -23.76 0.28
N GLU A 247 -24.37 -23.24 -0.01
CA GLU A 247 -25.37 -23.92 -0.85
C GLU A 247 -24.98 -23.95 -2.33
N ASP A 248 -24.34 -22.88 -2.84
CA ASP A 248 -23.75 -22.84 -4.18
C ASP A 248 -22.58 -23.82 -4.31
N ARG A 249 -21.71 -23.93 -3.30
CA ARG A 249 -20.62 -24.93 -3.30
C ARG A 249 -21.15 -26.38 -3.16
N GLU A 250 -22.25 -26.58 -2.43
CA GLU A 250 -22.96 -27.88 -2.39
C GLU A 250 -23.58 -28.24 -3.75
N LYS A 251 -23.97 -27.24 -4.55
CA LYS A 251 -24.48 -27.40 -5.92
C LYS A 251 -23.34 -27.63 -6.93
N GLU A 252 -22.21 -26.94 -6.79
CA GLU A 252 -21.01 -27.15 -7.61
C GLU A 252 -20.46 -28.58 -7.45
N ASN A 253 -20.32 -29.06 -6.21
CA ASN A 253 -19.92 -30.44 -5.93
C ASN A 253 -20.90 -31.49 -6.49
N ARG A 254 -22.20 -31.18 -6.61
CA ARG A 254 -23.18 -32.04 -7.29
C ARG A 254 -22.97 -32.06 -8.80
N ASN A 255 -22.82 -30.89 -9.44
CA ASN A 255 -22.60 -30.78 -10.87
C ASN A 255 -21.33 -31.53 -11.31
N GLU A 256 -20.24 -31.42 -10.54
CA GLU A 256 -19.00 -32.13 -10.85
C GLU A 256 -19.12 -33.65 -10.65
N LYS A 257 -19.92 -34.09 -9.65
CA LYS A 257 -20.26 -35.51 -9.48
C LYS A 257 -21.08 -36.05 -10.66
N GLU A 258 -21.99 -35.27 -11.20
CA GLU A 258 -22.75 -35.60 -12.42
C GLU A 258 -21.81 -35.69 -13.64
N ARG A 259 -20.91 -34.71 -13.85
CA ARG A 259 -19.89 -34.75 -14.91
C ARG A 259 -18.99 -35.99 -14.83
N ILE A 260 -18.44 -36.30 -13.65
CA ILE A 260 -17.59 -37.49 -13.45
C ILE A 260 -18.38 -38.77 -13.78
N GLN A 261 -19.67 -38.82 -13.44
CA GLN A 261 -20.53 -39.97 -13.73
C GLN A 261 -20.91 -40.08 -15.22
N GLU A 262 -21.08 -38.96 -15.93
CA GLU A 262 -21.23 -38.94 -17.40
C GLU A 262 -19.94 -39.38 -18.11
N GLU A 263 -18.77 -38.86 -17.71
CA GLU A 263 -17.48 -39.24 -18.28
C GLU A 263 -17.20 -40.74 -18.05
N MET A 264 -17.49 -41.27 -16.86
CA MET A 264 -17.42 -42.72 -16.59
C MET A 264 -18.37 -43.53 -17.50
N MET A 265 -19.58 -43.03 -17.78
CA MET A 265 -20.53 -43.70 -18.67
C MET A 265 -20.08 -43.67 -20.13
N LEU A 266 -19.50 -42.56 -20.59
CA LEU A 266 -18.85 -42.40 -21.90
C LEU A 266 -17.65 -43.33 -22.07
N MET A 267 -16.80 -43.45 -21.04
CA MET A 267 -15.69 -44.41 -21.05
C MET A 267 -16.19 -45.86 -21.08
N ALA A 268 -17.26 -46.19 -20.35
CA ALA A 268 -17.87 -47.51 -20.40
C ALA A 268 -18.45 -47.85 -21.78
N GLN A 269 -19.15 -46.92 -22.43
CA GLN A 269 -19.66 -47.09 -23.80
C GLN A 269 -18.52 -47.30 -24.81
N ARG A 270 -17.47 -46.47 -24.75
CA ARG A 270 -16.27 -46.64 -25.61
C ARG A 270 -15.61 -48.01 -25.41
N LYS A 271 -15.62 -48.54 -24.19
CA LYS A 271 -15.08 -49.87 -23.85
C LYS A 271 -15.97 -51.04 -24.27
N MET A 272 -17.29 -50.81 -24.44
CA MET A 272 -18.24 -51.81 -24.97
C MET A 272 -18.31 -51.86 -26.49
N MET A 273 -18.08 -50.75 -27.21
CA MET A 273 -18.26 -50.72 -28.68
C MET A 273 -17.12 -51.35 -29.48
N GLY A 274 -15.96 -51.62 -28.88
CA GLY A 274 -14.98 -52.59 -29.41
C GLY A 274 -14.42 -52.32 -30.82
N ILE A 275 -14.37 -51.06 -31.27
CA ILE A 275 -13.88 -50.71 -32.61
C ILE A 275 -12.33 -50.77 -32.62
N GLY A 276 -11.79 -51.64 -33.48
CA GLY A 276 -10.36 -51.82 -33.69
C GLY A 276 -9.73 -50.77 -34.61
N ARG A 277 -8.40 -50.86 -34.76
CA ARG A 277 -7.63 -50.12 -35.77
C ARG A 277 -7.68 -50.85 -37.12
N GLU A 278 -7.59 -50.10 -38.21
CA GLU A 278 -6.76 -50.42 -39.37
C GLU A 278 -6.45 -49.12 -40.14
N ASP A 279 -5.16 -48.94 -40.43
CA ASP A 279 -4.40 -48.27 -41.52
C ASP A 279 -5.19 -47.42 -42.57
N ASP A 280 -4.65 -46.36 -43.18
CA ASP A 280 -3.46 -46.31 -44.06
C ASP A 280 -2.92 -44.86 -44.26
N GLU A 281 -1.79 -44.64 -44.97
CA GLU A 281 -1.16 -43.32 -45.24
C GLU A 281 -1.23 -42.85 -46.72
N GLY A 282 -1.31 -41.53 -46.95
CA GLY A 282 -1.28 -40.85 -48.27
C GLY A 282 -2.30 -39.71 -48.40
N PRO A 283 -2.23 -38.82 -49.41
CA PRO A 283 -1.38 -38.86 -50.62
C PRO A 283 -0.42 -37.64 -50.79
N ASP A 284 0.37 -37.67 -51.86
CA ASP A 284 1.13 -36.54 -52.43
C ASP A 284 0.28 -35.71 -53.43
N ASP A 285 0.72 -34.49 -53.78
CA ASP A 285 0.39 -33.74 -55.00
C ASP A 285 1.50 -32.67 -55.25
N ASP A 286 2.17 -32.72 -56.41
CA ASP A 286 3.12 -31.72 -56.96
C ASP A 286 3.00 -31.79 -58.51
N ASP A 287 3.23 -30.67 -59.23
CA ASP A 287 2.91 -30.46 -60.67
C ASP A 287 4.04 -30.85 -61.67
N ASP A 288 3.93 -30.40 -62.94
CA ASP A 288 4.82 -30.53 -64.14
C ASP A 288 4.69 -31.86 -64.95
N ASP A 289 4.73 -31.94 -66.29
CA ASP A 289 4.72 -31.01 -67.46
C ASP A 289 3.50 -31.40 -68.40
N ASP A 290 3.25 -31.02 -69.67
CA ASP A 290 3.87 -30.17 -70.73
C ASP A 290 2.82 -29.81 -71.84
N ASP A 291 3.13 -28.87 -72.75
CA ASP A 291 2.64 -28.67 -74.16
C ASP A 291 1.11 -28.59 -74.52
N ASP A 292 0.61 -27.86 -75.56
CA ASP A 292 1.19 -27.07 -76.68
C ASP A 292 0.17 -25.99 -77.21
N GLU A 293 0.53 -25.27 -78.29
CA GLU A 293 -0.27 -24.41 -79.21
C GLU A 293 -0.80 -23.03 -78.74
N MET A 294 0.00 -21.96 -78.90
CA MET A 294 -0.07 -21.10 -80.11
C MET A 294 0.77 -19.81 -80.01
N SER A 295 1.66 -19.59 -80.98
CA SER A 295 2.56 -18.42 -81.04
C SER A 295 2.05 -17.29 -81.96
N ASN A 296 1.54 -16.18 -81.40
CA ASN A 296 1.41 -14.91 -82.17
C ASN A 296 1.22 -13.58 -81.39
N MET A 297 1.66 -13.47 -80.12
CA MET A 297 1.41 -12.25 -79.30
C MET A 297 2.66 -11.46 -78.87
N ASP A 298 3.85 -12.06 -79.01
CA ASP A 298 5.08 -11.66 -78.29
C ASP A 298 5.71 -10.32 -78.76
N GLU A 299 5.57 -9.93 -80.04
CA GLU A 299 6.09 -8.63 -80.51
C GLU A 299 5.25 -7.41 -80.07
N MET A 300 3.96 -7.59 -79.77
CA MET A 300 3.15 -6.47 -79.23
C MET A 300 3.39 -6.26 -77.74
N GLU A 301 3.61 -7.32 -76.97
CA GLU A 301 3.80 -7.19 -75.52
C GLU A 301 5.14 -6.59 -75.14
N LYS A 302 6.22 -6.86 -75.89
CA LYS A 302 7.53 -6.22 -75.65
C LYS A 302 7.50 -4.68 -75.85
N ARG A 303 6.60 -4.17 -76.69
CA ARG A 303 6.34 -2.72 -76.83
C ARG A 303 5.38 -2.15 -75.78
N ARG A 304 4.55 -2.97 -75.13
CA ARG A 304 3.79 -2.57 -73.93
C ARG A 304 4.69 -2.51 -72.69
N HIS A 305 5.56 -3.51 -72.49
CA HIS A 305 6.42 -3.58 -71.30
C HIS A 305 7.40 -2.41 -71.20
N SER A 306 8.03 -1.99 -72.31
CA SER A 306 8.87 -0.79 -72.33
C SER A 306 8.13 0.53 -71.98
N ILE A 307 6.80 0.54 -71.92
CA ILE A 307 5.99 1.68 -71.45
C ILE A 307 5.42 1.40 -70.05
N SER A 308 5.10 0.15 -69.70
CA SER A 308 4.69 -0.19 -68.32
C SER A 308 5.78 0.15 -67.33
N ASP A 309 7.05 -0.11 -67.63
CA ASP A 309 8.11 -0.03 -66.61
C ASP A 309 8.44 1.43 -66.23
N VAL A 310 8.18 2.37 -67.15
CA VAL A 310 8.23 3.83 -66.91
C VAL A 310 7.00 4.32 -66.12
N VAL A 311 5.90 3.57 -66.12
CA VAL A 311 4.62 3.89 -65.45
C VAL A 311 4.42 3.15 -64.12
N TYR A 312 5.05 1.98 -63.94
CA TYR A 312 4.97 1.15 -62.73
C TYR A 312 6.04 1.51 -61.68
N ASN A 313 7.04 2.31 -62.02
CA ASN A 313 7.84 3.04 -61.02
C ASN A 313 7.12 4.29 -60.49
N ARG A 314 5.78 4.23 -60.39
CA ARG A 314 4.99 5.15 -59.56
C ARG A 314 5.28 4.80 -58.10
N SER A 315 5.64 5.82 -57.32
CA SER A 315 5.91 5.70 -55.88
C SER A 315 4.85 4.87 -55.16
N LYS A 316 5.29 3.91 -54.34
CA LYS A 316 4.42 3.24 -53.36
C LYS A 316 3.57 4.30 -52.63
N GLU A 317 2.27 4.07 -52.53
CA GLU A 317 1.37 5.04 -51.90
C GLU A 317 1.80 5.33 -50.46
N SER A 318 1.78 6.61 -50.08
CA SER A 318 2.21 7.04 -48.75
C SER A 318 1.26 6.51 -47.68
N ALA A 319 1.82 5.97 -46.59
CA ALA A 319 1.03 5.42 -45.48
C ALA A 319 -0.04 6.39 -44.97
N VAL A 320 -1.21 5.83 -44.63
CA VAL A 320 -2.32 6.57 -43.99
C VAL A 320 -1.81 7.16 -42.66
N ARG A 321 -2.13 8.43 -42.42
CA ARG A 321 -1.74 9.12 -41.18
C ARG A 321 -2.60 8.65 -40.02
N ASP A 322 -1.99 8.52 -38.85
CA ASP A 322 -2.72 8.36 -37.57
C ASP A 322 -3.85 9.41 -37.46
N PRO A 323 -5.00 9.09 -36.84
CA PRO A 323 -6.06 10.04 -36.53
C PRO A 323 -5.58 11.32 -35.81
N SER A 324 -6.39 12.38 -35.86
CA SER A 324 -6.16 13.60 -35.11
C SER A 324 -6.78 13.51 -33.72
N VAL A 325 -6.01 13.87 -32.69
CA VAL A 325 -6.41 13.72 -31.29
C VAL A 325 -6.45 15.07 -30.60
N PHE A 326 -7.54 15.34 -29.91
CA PHE A 326 -7.69 16.50 -29.03
C PHE A 326 -7.45 16.07 -27.58
N LEU A 327 -6.27 16.34 -27.03
CA LEU A 327 -5.96 16.07 -25.64
C LEU A 327 -6.46 17.23 -24.77
N ALA A 328 -7.44 16.97 -23.91
CA ALA A 328 -7.99 17.92 -22.97
C ALA A 328 -7.38 17.73 -21.58
N ILE A 329 -6.68 18.75 -21.11
CA ILE A 329 -6.02 18.81 -19.79
C ILE A 329 -6.76 19.85 -18.95
N ILE A 330 -7.35 19.41 -17.83
CA ILE A 330 -7.94 20.29 -16.81
C ILE A 330 -7.20 20.02 -15.49
N ALA A 331 -6.66 21.07 -14.88
CA ALA A 331 -5.82 20.98 -13.70
C ALA A 331 -6.19 22.03 -12.66
N ARG A 332 -6.16 21.68 -11.36
CA ARG A 332 -6.27 22.61 -10.23
C ARG A 332 -5.42 22.09 -9.08
N ASN A 333 -4.66 22.97 -8.40
CA ASN A 333 -3.87 22.61 -7.21
C ASN A 333 -2.98 21.35 -7.39
N ALA A 334 -2.44 21.19 -8.60
CA ALA A 334 -1.80 20.00 -9.14
C ALA A 334 -0.27 20.16 -9.30
N ALA A 335 0.34 21.25 -8.82
CA ALA A 335 1.75 21.56 -9.06
C ALA A 335 2.71 20.51 -8.50
N HIS A 336 2.28 19.78 -7.46
CA HIS A 336 3.03 18.69 -6.85
C HIS A 336 3.15 17.45 -7.75
N LEU A 337 2.14 17.18 -8.59
CA LEU A 337 2.06 15.98 -9.45
C LEU A 337 2.41 16.23 -10.92
N LEU A 338 2.20 17.46 -11.42
CA LEU A 338 2.43 17.82 -12.82
C LEU A 338 3.82 17.45 -13.35
N PRO A 339 4.94 17.59 -12.60
CA PRO A 339 6.26 17.21 -13.10
C PRO A 339 6.40 15.76 -13.52
N ASN A 340 5.71 14.84 -12.82
CA ASN A 340 5.70 13.43 -13.18
C ASN A 340 4.59 13.12 -14.20
N TRP A 341 3.39 13.69 -14.01
CA TRP A 341 2.25 13.45 -14.90
C TRP A 341 2.49 13.91 -16.35
N LEU A 342 3.06 15.11 -16.54
CA LEU A 342 3.39 15.64 -17.87
C LEU A 342 4.42 14.77 -18.61
N ALA A 343 5.32 14.09 -17.88
CA ALA A 343 6.27 13.16 -18.46
C ALA A 343 5.58 11.94 -19.10
N TYR A 344 4.50 11.43 -18.49
CA TYR A 344 3.71 10.34 -19.07
C TYR A 344 2.95 10.80 -20.33
N ILE A 345 2.42 12.03 -20.34
CA ILE A 345 1.80 12.64 -21.54
C ILE A 345 2.83 12.86 -22.68
N GLU A 346 4.06 13.26 -22.34
CA GLU A 346 5.20 13.30 -23.26
C GLU A 346 5.56 11.90 -23.79
N ASN A 347 5.48 10.87 -22.96
CA ASN A 347 5.84 9.49 -23.32
C ASN A 347 4.77 8.72 -24.14
N LEU A 348 3.52 9.19 -24.23
CA LEU A 348 2.47 8.53 -25.04
C LEU A 348 2.93 8.27 -26.49
N ASP A 349 2.85 7.01 -26.94
CA ASP A 349 3.23 6.54 -28.27
C ASP A 349 2.18 6.94 -29.32
N TYR A 350 2.22 8.23 -29.67
CA TYR A 350 1.35 8.84 -30.68
C TYR A 350 2.07 10.04 -31.32
N PRO A 351 1.93 10.29 -32.63
CA PRO A 351 2.60 11.42 -33.27
C PRO A 351 2.11 12.75 -32.69
N LYS A 352 2.97 13.46 -31.97
CA LYS A 352 2.59 14.72 -31.30
C LYS A 352 2.09 15.76 -32.33
N ASN A 353 2.63 15.75 -33.55
CA ASN A 353 2.17 16.57 -34.68
C ASN A 353 0.77 16.21 -35.24
N ARG A 354 0.10 15.18 -34.69
CA ARG A 354 -1.32 14.85 -34.88
C ARG A 354 -2.18 15.13 -33.64
N MET A 355 -1.55 15.50 -32.52
CA MET A 355 -2.22 15.85 -31.26
C MET A 355 -2.35 17.37 -31.10
N SER A 356 -3.57 17.85 -30.89
CA SER A 356 -3.84 19.20 -30.39
C SER A 356 -4.04 19.13 -28.88
N VAL A 357 -3.27 19.90 -28.10
CA VAL A 357 -3.40 19.95 -26.64
C VAL A 357 -4.19 21.19 -26.23
N TRP A 358 -5.13 21.04 -25.32
CA TRP A 358 -5.98 22.10 -24.79
C TRP A 358 -5.88 22.08 -23.27
N ILE A 359 -5.43 23.19 -22.67
CA ILE A 359 -5.10 23.25 -21.25
C ILE A 359 -5.95 24.31 -20.56
N ARG A 360 -6.71 23.92 -19.53
CA ARG A 360 -7.45 24.85 -18.66
C ARG A 360 -7.08 24.64 -17.20
N SER A 361 -6.96 25.75 -16.49
CA SER A 361 -6.67 25.78 -15.07
C SER A 361 -7.13 27.11 -14.49
N ASP A 362 -7.85 27.05 -13.38
CA ASP A 362 -8.44 28.15 -12.63
C ASP A 362 -8.60 27.69 -11.17
N HIS A 363 -8.80 28.62 -10.23
CA HIS A 363 -8.92 28.30 -8.80
C HIS A 363 -7.66 27.59 -8.26
N ASN A 364 -6.49 28.19 -8.56
CA ASN A 364 -5.18 27.73 -8.07
C ASN A 364 -4.66 28.58 -6.90
N GLU A 365 -4.34 27.89 -5.82
CA GLU A 365 -3.57 28.40 -4.68
C GLU A 365 -2.07 28.06 -4.82
N ASP A 366 -1.71 27.14 -5.72
CA ASP A 366 -0.34 26.68 -5.96
C ASP A 366 0.26 27.15 -7.32
N LYS A 367 1.35 26.53 -7.77
CA LYS A 367 2.09 26.89 -8.99
C LYS A 367 1.54 26.26 -10.28
N THR A 368 0.35 25.64 -10.27
CA THR A 368 -0.22 24.88 -11.41
C THR A 368 -0.22 25.67 -12.71
N SER A 369 -0.76 26.90 -12.71
CA SER A 369 -0.79 27.76 -13.90
C SER A 369 0.60 28.03 -14.47
N LYS A 370 1.60 28.29 -13.60
CA LYS A 370 2.98 28.58 -13.99
C LYS A 370 3.63 27.36 -14.68
N ILE A 371 3.50 26.18 -14.10
CA ILE A 371 4.07 24.93 -14.65
C ILE A 371 3.44 24.62 -16.02
N LEU A 372 2.12 24.79 -16.15
CA LEU A 372 1.42 24.57 -17.42
C LEU A 372 1.79 25.63 -18.47
N GLN A 373 1.99 26.89 -18.08
CA GLN A 373 2.51 27.92 -18.99
C GLN A 373 3.91 27.56 -19.49
N GLU A 374 4.85 27.22 -18.61
CA GLU A 374 6.22 26.84 -18.96
C GLU A 374 6.25 25.62 -19.90
N TRP A 375 5.59 24.53 -19.50
CA TRP A 375 5.48 23.31 -20.30
C TRP A 375 4.95 23.60 -21.69
N SER A 376 3.83 24.33 -21.77
CA SER A 376 3.13 24.61 -23.03
C SER A 376 3.94 25.47 -24.01
N GLN A 377 4.82 26.35 -23.51
CA GLN A 377 5.72 27.14 -24.33
C GLN A 377 6.82 26.25 -24.91
N ASN A 378 7.40 25.39 -24.06
CA ASN A 378 8.50 24.51 -24.42
C ASN A 378 8.05 23.41 -25.42
N VAL A 379 6.94 22.71 -25.17
CA VAL A 379 6.44 21.66 -26.07
C VAL A 379 5.69 22.17 -27.32
N LYS A 380 5.45 23.48 -27.44
CA LYS A 380 4.63 24.09 -28.50
C LYS A 380 5.01 23.66 -29.93
N HIS A 381 6.29 23.36 -30.14
CA HIS A 381 6.87 23.01 -31.44
C HIS A 381 6.74 21.51 -31.78
N LEU A 382 6.41 20.65 -30.81
CA LEU A 382 6.24 19.20 -30.98
C LEU A 382 4.80 18.84 -31.37
N TYR A 383 3.83 19.53 -30.75
CA TYR A 383 2.40 19.27 -30.90
C TYR A 383 1.80 19.97 -32.13
N HIS A 384 0.71 19.43 -32.70
CA HIS A 384 0.00 20.09 -33.81
C HIS A 384 -0.47 21.50 -33.44
N ARG A 385 -0.97 21.64 -32.20
CA ARG A 385 -1.45 22.89 -31.63
C ARG A 385 -1.40 22.77 -30.11
N VAL A 386 -1.10 23.88 -29.43
CA VAL A 386 -1.24 23.98 -27.96
C VAL A 386 -2.12 25.20 -27.65
N LEU A 387 -3.23 24.97 -26.95
CA LEU A 387 -4.30 25.93 -26.66
C LEU A 387 -4.45 26.14 -25.16
N VAL A 388 -3.59 26.97 -24.59
CA VAL A 388 -3.59 27.27 -23.14
C VAL A 388 -4.51 28.46 -22.83
N ASN A 389 -5.29 28.32 -21.77
CA ASN A 389 -5.84 29.43 -21.01
C ASN A 389 -5.83 29.00 -19.54
N VAL A 390 -4.87 29.50 -18.78
CA VAL A 390 -4.72 29.21 -17.34
C VAL A 390 -4.63 30.53 -16.59
N SER A 391 -5.29 30.59 -15.44
CA SER A 391 -5.45 31.80 -14.64
C SER A 391 -5.26 31.49 -13.17
N ASP A 392 -4.52 32.35 -12.47
CA ASP A 392 -4.43 32.31 -11.01
C ASP A 392 -5.61 33.02 -10.35
N THR A 393 -6.44 33.75 -11.12
CA THR A 393 -7.62 34.47 -10.60
C THR A 393 -8.92 33.92 -11.20
N PRO A 394 -9.95 33.58 -10.37
CA PRO A 394 -9.92 33.50 -8.91
C PRO A 394 -8.94 32.43 -8.40
N HIS A 395 -8.43 32.59 -7.18
CA HIS A 395 -7.45 31.70 -6.56
C HIS A 395 -8.08 30.45 -5.93
N LYS A 396 -9.29 30.55 -5.41
CA LYS A 396 -10.07 29.44 -4.85
C LYS A 396 -11.55 29.65 -5.13
N TYR A 397 -12.36 28.63 -4.87
CA TYR A 397 -13.82 28.75 -4.86
C TYR A 397 -14.29 29.48 -3.58
N ASP A 398 -15.27 30.37 -3.69
CA ASP A 398 -15.73 31.20 -2.57
C ASP A 398 -16.49 30.39 -1.51
N ASP A 399 -17.19 29.34 -1.95
CA ASP A 399 -17.93 28.35 -1.16
C ASP A 399 -17.06 27.18 -0.66
N ALA A 400 -15.81 27.04 -1.12
CA ALA A 400 -14.87 26.05 -0.56
C ALA A 400 -14.21 26.52 0.74
N VAL A 401 -14.23 25.64 1.75
CA VAL A 401 -13.49 25.72 3.00
C VAL A 401 -12.00 25.40 2.78
N GLY A 402 -11.67 24.45 1.87
CA GLY A 402 -10.30 24.00 1.62
C GLY A 402 -9.98 23.63 0.16
N PRO A 403 -8.69 23.53 -0.22
CA PRO A 403 -8.25 23.36 -1.61
C PRO A 403 -8.58 21.98 -2.22
N ALA A 404 -8.79 20.96 -1.37
CA ALA A 404 -9.21 19.62 -1.77
C ALA A 404 -10.73 19.47 -1.96
N GLU A 405 -11.53 20.40 -1.45
CA GLU A 405 -12.99 20.29 -1.40
C GLU A 405 -13.66 20.43 -2.79
N TRP A 406 -14.79 19.75 -2.95
CA TRP A 406 -15.64 19.80 -4.14
C TRP A 406 -17.02 20.38 -3.77
N PRO A 407 -17.18 21.72 -3.74
CA PRO A 407 -18.49 22.35 -3.67
C PRO A 407 -19.20 22.37 -5.04
N ASP A 408 -20.50 22.63 -5.04
CA ASP A 408 -21.36 22.72 -6.23
C ASP A 408 -20.73 23.57 -7.36
N SER A 409 -20.16 24.73 -7.01
CA SER A 409 -19.53 25.65 -7.98
C SER A 409 -18.33 25.03 -8.72
N ARG A 410 -17.61 24.09 -8.08
CA ARG A 410 -16.48 23.37 -8.66
C ARG A 410 -16.93 22.29 -9.62
N TYR A 411 -18.01 21.57 -9.31
CA TYR A 411 -18.62 20.61 -10.24
C TYR A 411 -19.21 21.31 -11.47
N GLN A 412 -20.00 22.37 -11.27
CA GLN A 412 -20.55 23.20 -12.36
C GLN A 412 -19.44 23.74 -13.28
N GLN A 413 -18.34 24.24 -12.71
CA GLN A 413 -17.19 24.69 -13.50
C GLN A 413 -16.46 23.53 -14.20
N MET A 414 -16.43 22.32 -13.62
CA MET A 414 -15.87 21.13 -14.28
C MET A 414 -16.71 20.70 -15.49
N MET A 415 -18.04 20.58 -15.32
CA MET A 415 -19.00 20.32 -16.41
C MET A 415 -18.86 21.34 -17.54
N TYR A 416 -18.76 22.63 -17.20
CA TYR A 416 -18.56 23.72 -18.15
C TYR A 416 -17.23 23.61 -18.93
N LEU A 417 -16.13 23.23 -18.25
CA LEU A 417 -14.85 23.03 -18.91
C LEU A 417 -14.82 21.77 -19.77
N ARG A 418 -15.37 20.62 -19.33
CA ARG A 418 -15.47 19.42 -20.17
C ARG A 418 -16.37 19.64 -21.39
N GLN A 419 -17.50 20.34 -21.25
CA GLN A 419 -18.31 20.77 -22.40
C GLN A 419 -17.49 21.66 -23.36
N LYS A 420 -16.74 22.64 -22.84
CA LYS A 420 -15.88 23.49 -23.68
C LYS A 420 -14.77 22.71 -24.39
N ALA A 421 -14.23 21.65 -23.80
CA ALA A 421 -13.27 20.76 -24.46
C ALA A 421 -13.92 20.01 -25.63
N LEU A 422 -15.08 19.39 -25.38
CA LEU A 422 -15.87 18.66 -26.37
C LEU A 422 -16.29 19.55 -27.56
N ASP A 423 -16.83 20.74 -27.26
CA ASP A 423 -17.11 21.78 -28.24
C ASP A 423 -15.86 22.20 -29.04
N SER A 424 -14.71 22.35 -28.38
CA SER A 424 -13.46 22.78 -29.00
C SER A 424 -12.87 21.71 -29.92
N ALA A 425 -13.05 20.43 -29.59
CA ALA A 425 -12.62 19.29 -30.38
C ALA A 425 -13.48 19.15 -31.66
N ARG A 426 -14.82 19.14 -31.51
CA ARG A 426 -15.77 19.13 -32.64
C ARG A 426 -15.50 20.31 -33.60
N LYS A 427 -15.36 21.54 -33.07
CA LYS A 427 -15.07 22.76 -33.87
C LYS A 427 -13.71 22.75 -34.58
N GLN A 428 -12.80 21.85 -34.19
CA GLN A 428 -11.49 21.67 -34.83
C GLN A 428 -11.40 20.42 -35.71
N TRP A 429 -12.52 19.71 -35.91
CA TRP A 429 -12.59 18.49 -36.73
C TRP A 429 -11.58 17.42 -36.27
N ALA A 430 -11.38 17.32 -34.94
CA ALA A 430 -10.57 16.27 -34.36
C ALA A 430 -11.29 14.92 -34.50
N ASP A 431 -10.58 13.87 -34.91
CA ASP A 431 -11.12 12.52 -35.03
C ASP A 431 -11.50 11.94 -33.66
N TYR A 432 -10.71 12.28 -32.62
CA TYR A 432 -10.92 11.83 -31.25
C TYR A 432 -10.73 12.97 -30.24
N LEU A 433 -11.49 12.91 -29.14
CA LEU A 433 -11.25 13.67 -27.90
C LEU A 433 -10.73 12.71 -26.83
N PHE A 434 -9.61 13.06 -26.20
CA PHE A 434 -9.02 12.30 -25.09
C PHE A 434 -8.95 13.20 -23.85
N PHE A 435 -9.74 12.85 -22.83
CA PHE A 435 -9.60 13.42 -21.49
C PHE A 435 -8.58 12.61 -20.70
N VAL A 436 -7.69 13.30 -19.98
CA VAL A 436 -6.84 12.72 -18.95
C VAL A 436 -6.77 13.72 -17.79
N ASP A 437 -7.39 13.39 -16.66
CA ASP A 437 -7.28 14.17 -15.44
C ASP A 437 -5.86 14.03 -14.83
N CYS A 438 -5.41 15.05 -14.10
CA CYS A 438 -4.00 15.21 -13.75
C CYS A 438 -3.50 14.26 -12.63
N ASP A 439 -4.42 13.60 -11.94
CA ASP A 439 -4.18 12.55 -10.95
C ASP A 439 -4.06 11.14 -11.56
N ASN A 440 -4.36 10.97 -12.87
CA ASN A 440 -4.29 9.70 -13.59
C ASN A 440 -3.00 9.58 -14.43
N PHE A 441 -2.03 8.78 -13.94
CA PHE A 441 -0.71 8.62 -14.54
C PHE A 441 -0.72 7.49 -15.60
N LEU A 442 -0.78 7.88 -16.88
CA LEU A 442 -0.76 6.95 -18.02
C LEU A 442 0.63 6.32 -18.25
N MET A 443 0.94 5.30 -17.47
CA MET A 443 2.24 4.64 -17.49
C MET A 443 2.53 3.84 -18.76
N ASN A 444 1.49 3.29 -19.41
CA ASN A 444 1.63 2.55 -20.65
C ASN A 444 1.61 3.49 -21.87
N PRO A 445 2.72 3.65 -22.62
CA PRO A 445 2.78 4.55 -23.77
C PRO A 445 1.72 4.26 -24.84
N LYS A 446 1.35 2.99 -25.00
CA LYS A 446 0.45 2.51 -26.06
C LYS A 446 -1.03 2.73 -25.76
N THR A 447 -1.39 3.21 -24.56
CA THR A 447 -2.77 3.41 -24.10
C THR A 447 -3.68 4.00 -25.17
N LEU A 448 -3.26 5.09 -25.80
CA LEU A 448 -4.05 5.80 -26.80
C LEU A 448 -4.30 4.98 -28.08
N ARG A 449 -3.38 4.11 -28.49
CA ARG A 449 -3.55 3.20 -29.65
C ARG A 449 -4.49 2.04 -29.30
N LEU A 450 -4.26 1.39 -28.16
CA LEU A 450 -5.07 0.28 -27.66
C LEU A 450 -6.56 0.67 -27.50
N LEU A 451 -6.85 1.88 -27.03
CA LEU A 451 -8.21 2.41 -26.93
C LEU A 451 -8.86 2.69 -28.31
N MET A 452 -8.07 3.04 -29.33
CA MET A 452 -8.58 3.22 -30.71
C MET A 452 -8.88 1.88 -31.39
N GLU A 453 -8.08 0.84 -31.13
CA GLU A 453 -8.18 -0.49 -31.74
C GLU A 453 -9.51 -1.19 -31.41
N GLU A 454 -10.06 -0.95 -30.22
CA GLU A 454 -11.39 -1.42 -29.78
C GLU A 454 -12.57 -0.76 -30.52
N LYS A 455 -12.34 0.32 -31.28
CA LYS A 455 -13.31 1.01 -32.16
C LYS A 455 -14.62 1.42 -31.46
N ARG A 456 -14.60 1.61 -30.13
CA ARG A 456 -15.77 2.06 -29.33
C ARG A 456 -16.05 3.54 -29.54
N THR A 457 -17.26 3.99 -29.20
CA THR A 457 -17.64 5.41 -29.29
C THR A 457 -17.12 6.20 -28.09
N VAL A 458 -17.17 5.59 -26.90
CA VAL A 458 -16.66 6.12 -25.64
C VAL A 458 -16.01 4.96 -24.88
N ILE A 459 -14.75 5.10 -24.48
CA ILE A 459 -13.95 4.05 -23.83
C ILE A 459 -12.95 4.62 -22.82
N THR A 460 -12.78 3.95 -21.69
CA THR A 460 -11.76 4.23 -20.69
C THR A 460 -10.72 3.10 -20.63
N PRO A 461 -9.42 3.42 -20.43
CA PRO A 461 -8.49 2.44 -19.88
C PRO A 461 -8.79 2.24 -18.40
N MET A 462 -8.74 1.02 -17.89
CA MET A 462 -8.86 0.81 -16.45
C MET A 462 -7.65 1.37 -15.72
N ILE A 463 -7.90 2.37 -14.86
CA ILE A 463 -6.93 3.01 -13.98
C ILE A 463 -7.31 2.66 -12.54
N GLU A 464 -6.38 2.01 -11.84
CA GLU A 464 -6.52 1.60 -10.44
C GLU A 464 -5.73 2.53 -9.50
N VAL A 465 -6.06 2.54 -8.21
CA VAL A 465 -5.29 3.35 -7.24
C VAL A 465 -3.91 2.72 -6.98
N PHE A 466 -2.88 3.57 -6.87
CA PHE A 466 -1.52 3.14 -6.50
C PHE A 466 -1.51 2.21 -5.28
N GLY A 467 -0.69 1.15 -5.35
CA GLY A 467 -0.52 0.18 -4.26
C GLY A 467 -1.61 -0.90 -4.16
N GLY A 468 -2.64 -0.90 -5.03
CA GLY A 468 -3.53 -2.05 -5.27
C GLY A 468 -4.44 -2.49 -4.11
N LYS A 469 -4.46 -1.75 -2.99
CA LYS A 469 -5.24 -2.10 -1.77
C LYS A 469 -6.60 -1.41 -1.66
N ALA A 470 -6.88 -0.42 -2.50
CA ALA A 470 -8.15 0.31 -2.50
C ALA A 470 -9.13 -0.26 -3.53
N ALA A 471 -10.41 -0.33 -3.17
CA ALA A 471 -11.49 -0.73 -4.08
C ALA A 471 -11.95 0.41 -5.03
N TYR A 472 -11.30 1.57 -4.99
CA TYR A 472 -11.62 2.72 -5.85
C TYR A 472 -10.88 2.62 -7.19
N SER A 473 -11.55 2.98 -8.28
CA SER A 473 -11.01 2.97 -9.64
C SER A 473 -11.84 3.91 -10.54
N ASN A 474 -11.41 4.13 -11.78
CA ASN A 474 -12.05 5.09 -12.69
C ASN A 474 -13.34 4.61 -13.39
N PHE A 475 -14.03 3.60 -12.85
CA PHE A 475 -15.29 3.07 -13.36
C PHE A 475 -16.19 2.54 -12.23
N TRP A 476 -17.49 2.41 -12.49
CA TRP A 476 -18.41 1.70 -11.59
C TRP A 476 -18.94 0.44 -12.26
N GLY A 477 -18.99 -0.68 -11.52
CA GLY A 477 -19.52 -1.95 -12.01
C GLY A 477 -21.05 -2.03 -12.01
N GLY A 478 -21.74 -1.14 -11.28
CA GLY A 478 -23.20 -1.09 -11.14
C GLY A 478 -23.69 0.34 -10.86
N MET A 479 -24.97 0.59 -11.13
CA MET A 479 -25.70 1.78 -10.72
C MET A 479 -27.10 1.37 -10.21
N ASP A 480 -27.69 2.18 -9.34
CA ASP A 480 -29.09 2.05 -8.92
C ASP A 480 -30.06 2.78 -9.87
N GLU A 481 -31.35 2.84 -9.50
CA GLU A 481 -32.41 3.45 -10.31
C GLU A 481 -32.27 4.98 -10.42
N ASP A 482 -31.73 5.65 -9.39
CA ASP A 482 -31.46 7.09 -9.36
C ASP A 482 -30.12 7.44 -10.06
N GLY A 483 -29.26 6.45 -10.30
CA GLY A 483 -28.01 6.56 -11.03
C GLY A 483 -26.76 6.68 -10.16
N TYR A 484 -26.85 6.42 -8.85
CA TYR A 484 -25.69 6.39 -7.95
C TYR A 484 -25.01 5.01 -7.95
N TYR A 485 -23.85 4.92 -7.30
CA TYR A 485 -23.02 3.71 -7.30
C TYR A 485 -23.73 2.51 -6.67
N ALA A 486 -23.84 1.42 -7.43
CA ALA A 486 -24.21 0.11 -6.91
C ALA A 486 -23.05 -0.88 -7.09
N ARG A 487 -22.81 -1.72 -6.07
CA ARG A 487 -21.81 -2.78 -6.15
C ARG A 487 -22.34 -3.92 -7.03
N SER A 488 -21.55 -4.36 -8.01
CA SER A 488 -21.82 -5.57 -8.80
C SER A 488 -20.76 -6.64 -8.54
N ASP A 489 -21.14 -7.89 -8.74
CA ASP A 489 -20.28 -9.05 -8.46
C ASP A 489 -19.02 -9.04 -9.35
N ASN A 490 -19.19 -8.71 -10.63
CA ASN A 490 -18.10 -8.60 -11.62
C ASN A 490 -17.10 -7.44 -11.37
N TYR A 491 -17.36 -6.53 -10.42
CA TYR A 491 -16.48 -5.37 -10.20
C TYR A 491 -15.06 -5.77 -9.79
N PHE A 492 -14.93 -6.74 -8.89
CA PHE A 492 -13.63 -7.19 -8.38
C PHE A 492 -12.87 -8.04 -9.42
N PRO A 493 -13.48 -9.02 -10.11
CA PRO A 493 -12.84 -9.73 -11.23
C PRO A 493 -12.34 -8.81 -12.35
N MET A 494 -13.07 -7.73 -12.67
CA MET A 494 -12.58 -6.70 -13.61
C MET A 494 -11.40 -5.90 -13.03
N LEU A 495 -11.54 -5.37 -11.81
CA LEU A 495 -10.53 -4.51 -11.16
C LEU A 495 -9.19 -5.24 -10.94
N GLN A 496 -9.26 -6.50 -10.49
CA GLN A 496 -8.10 -7.35 -10.22
C GLN A 496 -7.55 -8.02 -11.49
N ARG A 497 -8.21 -7.79 -12.64
CA ARG A 497 -7.89 -8.38 -13.96
C ARG A 497 -7.89 -9.92 -13.98
N GLU A 498 -8.75 -10.52 -13.17
CA GLU A 498 -9.09 -11.95 -13.24
C GLU A 498 -9.87 -12.21 -14.54
N GLU A 499 -10.85 -11.35 -14.84
CA GLU A 499 -11.47 -11.25 -16.16
C GLU A 499 -10.80 -10.12 -16.97
N LYS A 500 -10.19 -10.46 -18.11
CA LYS A 500 -9.54 -9.48 -19.01
C LYS A 500 -10.33 -9.28 -20.30
N GLY A 501 -10.68 -8.03 -20.62
CA GLY A 501 -11.54 -7.74 -21.77
C GLY A 501 -11.79 -6.26 -22.05
N CYS A 502 -12.80 -6.02 -22.88
CA CYS A 502 -13.43 -4.72 -23.09
C CYS A 502 -14.89 -4.84 -22.66
N PHE A 503 -15.20 -4.41 -21.45
CA PHE A 503 -16.50 -4.58 -20.80
C PHE A 503 -17.41 -3.38 -21.05
N GLU A 504 -18.72 -3.61 -21.02
CA GLU A 504 -19.70 -2.52 -20.96
C GLU A 504 -20.05 -2.25 -19.49
N VAL A 505 -19.95 -0.98 -19.07
CA VAL A 505 -20.12 -0.58 -17.67
C VAL A 505 -21.05 0.65 -17.57
N PRO A 506 -21.80 0.81 -16.47
CA PRO A 506 -22.75 1.93 -16.33
C PRO A 506 -22.09 3.30 -16.12
N MET A 507 -20.83 3.36 -15.68
CA MET A 507 -20.10 4.62 -15.44
C MET A 507 -18.60 4.49 -15.72
N ILE A 508 -18.01 5.51 -16.35
CA ILE A 508 -16.55 5.70 -16.52
C ILE A 508 -16.21 7.17 -16.29
N HIS A 509 -15.06 7.48 -15.69
CA HIS A 509 -14.66 8.87 -15.44
C HIS A 509 -13.15 9.14 -15.61
N SER A 510 -12.80 10.42 -15.52
CA SER A 510 -11.46 11.03 -15.45
C SER A 510 -10.48 10.80 -16.60
N THR A 511 -10.35 9.59 -17.13
CA THR A 511 -9.56 9.31 -18.33
C THR A 511 -10.43 8.59 -19.33
N MET A 512 -10.68 9.17 -20.50
CA MET A 512 -11.53 8.54 -21.51
C MET A 512 -11.27 9.07 -22.91
N LEU A 513 -11.42 8.18 -23.89
CA LEU A 513 -11.35 8.45 -25.32
C LEU A 513 -12.75 8.44 -25.93
N ILE A 514 -13.07 9.47 -26.72
CA ILE A 514 -14.34 9.63 -27.44
C ILE A 514 -14.05 9.72 -28.94
N ASP A 515 -14.68 8.86 -29.74
CA ASP A 515 -14.57 8.85 -31.21
C ASP A 515 -15.58 9.83 -31.83
N LEU A 516 -15.09 11.02 -32.19
CA LEU A 516 -15.91 12.12 -32.72
C LEU A 516 -16.29 11.96 -34.18
N ARG A 517 -15.71 10.99 -34.91
CA ARG A 517 -16.09 10.69 -36.30
C ARG A 517 -17.46 10.02 -36.39
N LYS A 518 -17.97 9.49 -35.27
CA LYS A 518 -19.29 8.86 -35.19
C LYS A 518 -20.35 9.91 -34.88
N THR A 519 -21.31 10.10 -35.78
CA THR A 519 -22.40 11.08 -35.64
C THR A 519 -23.23 10.92 -34.35
N ILE A 520 -23.35 9.71 -33.80
CA ILE A 520 -24.03 9.51 -32.52
C ILE A 520 -23.32 10.25 -31.36
N SER A 521 -22.00 10.44 -31.45
CA SER A 521 -21.22 11.17 -30.44
C SER A 521 -21.60 12.65 -30.34
N ASP A 522 -22.27 13.25 -31.33
CA ASP A 522 -22.75 14.63 -31.27
C ASP A 522 -23.83 14.85 -30.19
N GLN A 523 -24.53 13.79 -29.78
CA GLN A 523 -25.51 13.83 -28.69
C GLN A 523 -24.87 13.91 -27.30
N LEU A 524 -23.57 13.61 -27.17
CA LEU A 524 -22.86 13.69 -25.88
C LEU A 524 -22.71 15.15 -25.43
N ARG A 525 -22.96 15.38 -24.14
CA ARG A 525 -22.80 16.69 -23.47
C ARG A 525 -22.50 16.54 -21.98
N TYR A 526 -21.91 17.58 -21.41
CA TYR A 526 -21.74 17.81 -19.98
C TYR A 526 -22.55 19.02 -19.49
N ASN A 527 -22.79 20.05 -20.33
CA ASN A 527 -23.38 21.31 -19.86
C ASN A 527 -24.24 22.05 -20.91
N PRO A 528 -25.37 22.67 -20.51
CA PRO A 528 -26.19 22.25 -19.36
C PRO A 528 -26.55 20.76 -19.47
N PRO A 529 -27.02 20.12 -18.38
CA PRO A 529 -27.58 18.77 -18.41
C PRO A 529 -28.70 18.60 -19.44
N LEU A 530 -29.07 17.35 -19.74
CA LEU A 530 -30.28 17.06 -20.52
C LEU A 530 -31.54 17.38 -19.69
N PRO A 531 -32.65 17.83 -20.29
CA PRO A 531 -33.90 18.08 -19.57
C PRO A 531 -34.52 16.84 -18.88
N SER A 532 -34.06 15.64 -19.22
CA SER A 532 -34.42 14.36 -18.58
C SER A 532 -33.53 14.01 -17.38
N TYR A 533 -32.49 14.80 -17.08
CA TYR A 533 -31.62 14.59 -15.94
C TYR A 533 -32.14 15.34 -14.71
N HIS A 534 -32.22 14.65 -13.57
CA HIS A 534 -32.80 15.16 -12.32
C HIS A 534 -31.94 14.88 -11.08
N GLY A 535 -30.71 14.40 -11.25
CA GLY A 535 -29.74 14.17 -10.17
C GLY A 535 -28.86 15.40 -9.87
N GLU A 536 -27.81 15.21 -9.09
CA GLU A 536 -26.83 16.24 -8.72
C GLU A 536 -25.98 16.70 -9.93
N GLU A 537 -25.58 17.98 -9.96
CA GLU A 537 -24.80 18.55 -11.07
C GLU A 537 -23.30 18.13 -11.02
N ASP A 538 -23.03 16.84 -11.18
CA ASP A 538 -21.69 16.23 -11.28
C ASP A 538 -21.35 15.87 -12.74
N ASP A 539 -20.12 16.15 -13.19
CA ASP A 539 -19.68 15.88 -14.57
C ASP A 539 -19.61 14.38 -14.95
N ILE A 540 -19.46 13.47 -13.98
CA ILE A 540 -19.46 12.02 -14.22
C ILE A 540 -20.89 11.48 -14.38
N LEU A 541 -21.82 11.95 -13.55
CA LEU A 541 -23.23 11.52 -13.56
C LEU A 541 -23.97 12.08 -14.78
N VAL A 542 -23.83 13.38 -15.04
CA VAL A 542 -24.47 14.05 -16.19
C VAL A 542 -23.97 13.47 -17.52
N PHE A 543 -22.68 13.12 -17.61
CA PHE A 543 -22.13 12.48 -18.80
C PHE A 543 -22.60 11.02 -18.97
N ALA A 544 -22.64 10.24 -17.90
CA ALA A 544 -23.16 8.87 -17.94
C ALA A 544 -24.64 8.84 -18.36
N HIS A 545 -25.45 9.78 -17.86
CA HIS A 545 -26.82 9.98 -18.33
C HIS A 545 -26.88 10.42 -19.80
N SER A 546 -26.06 11.40 -20.21
CA SER A 546 -26.00 11.86 -21.60
C SER A 546 -25.60 10.74 -22.59
N ALA A 547 -24.74 9.81 -22.18
CA ALA A 547 -24.40 8.64 -22.97
C ALA A 547 -25.56 7.64 -23.04
N ARG A 548 -26.21 7.36 -21.91
CA ARG A 548 -27.36 6.45 -21.77
C ARG A 548 -28.54 6.89 -22.66
N GLU A 549 -28.93 8.15 -22.57
CA GLU A 549 -30.00 8.77 -23.38
C GLU A 549 -29.69 8.74 -24.89
N ALA A 550 -28.40 8.82 -25.26
CA ALA A 550 -27.95 8.71 -26.65
C ALA A 550 -27.80 7.26 -27.14
N GLY A 551 -28.09 6.25 -26.32
CA GLY A 551 -27.86 4.83 -26.63
C GLY A 551 -26.36 4.45 -26.72
N ILE A 552 -25.47 5.26 -26.16
CA ILE A 552 -24.03 5.07 -26.19
C ILE A 552 -23.59 4.25 -24.97
N LYS A 553 -23.19 2.99 -25.21
CA LYS A 553 -22.51 2.14 -24.23
C LYS A 553 -21.17 2.78 -23.83
N LEU A 554 -20.93 2.93 -22.53
CA LEU A 554 -19.61 3.23 -21.97
C LEU A 554 -18.80 1.93 -21.86
N ASN A 555 -17.50 1.97 -22.19
CA ASN A 555 -16.68 0.76 -22.29
C ASN A 555 -15.43 0.88 -21.40
N LEU A 556 -15.10 -0.19 -20.66
CA LEU A 556 -13.91 -0.32 -19.82
C LEU A 556 -12.92 -1.30 -20.47
N LEU A 557 -11.66 -0.90 -20.63
CA LEU A 557 -10.60 -1.74 -21.17
C LEU A 557 -9.55 -2.05 -20.10
N ASN A 558 -9.43 -3.30 -19.66
CA ASN A 558 -8.51 -3.72 -18.59
C ASN A 558 -7.45 -4.76 -19.03
N LYS A 559 -7.38 -5.08 -20.33
CA LYS A 559 -6.49 -6.12 -20.90
C LYS A 559 -5.02 -6.01 -20.45
N GLU A 560 -4.56 -4.77 -20.28
CA GLU A 560 -3.20 -4.39 -19.86
C GLU A 560 -3.23 -3.61 -18.54
N VAL A 561 -2.05 -3.38 -17.97
CA VAL A 561 -1.84 -2.25 -17.06
C VAL A 561 -1.69 -0.99 -17.93
N TYR A 562 -2.55 0.00 -17.72
CA TYR A 562 -2.54 1.26 -18.46
C TYR A 562 -1.91 2.41 -17.69
N GLY A 563 -2.10 2.43 -16.37
CA GLY A 563 -1.69 3.49 -15.49
C GLY A 563 -2.34 3.39 -14.12
N TYR A 564 -1.97 4.30 -13.24
CA TYR A 564 -2.43 4.36 -11.84
C TYR A 564 -2.96 5.75 -11.51
N MET A 565 -3.88 5.84 -10.55
CA MET A 565 -4.38 7.12 -10.02
C MET A 565 -4.11 7.27 -8.53
N LEU A 566 -4.14 8.52 -8.06
CA LEU A 566 -4.14 8.82 -6.64
C LEU A 566 -5.48 8.46 -6.00
N SER A 567 -5.45 8.19 -4.69
CA SER A 567 -6.69 8.11 -3.92
C SER A 567 -7.30 9.51 -3.79
N PRO A 568 -8.63 9.68 -3.89
CA PRO A 568 -9.28 10.96 -3.63
C PRO A 568 -8.87 11.53 -2.26
N SER A 569 -8.47 12.80 -2.25
CA SER A 569 -8.11 13.50 -1.02
C SER A 569 -9.35 13.83 -0.18
N ASN A 570 -9.20 13.85 1.14
CA ASN A 570 -10.23 14.36 2.05
C ASN A 570 -10.46 15.85 1.75
N GLY A 571 -11.71 16.35 1.77
CA GLY A 571 -12.00 17.77 1.51
C GLY A 571 -11.26 18.75 2.43
N ASN A 572 -10.88 18.30 3.64
CA ASN A 572 -10.08 19.07 4.60
C ASN A 572 -8.55 19.05 4.33
N SER A 573 -8.06 18.29 3.33
CA SER A 573 -6.63 18.19 3.03
C SER A 573 -6.06 19.50 2.48
N THR A 574 -4.90 19.90 2.99
CA THR A 574 -4.14 21.05 2.49
C THR A 574 -3.29 20.69 1.27
N LEU A 575 -2.73 21.73 0.62
CA LEU A 575 -1.77 21.57 -0.48
C LEU A 575 -0.51 20.79 -0.06
N GLU A 576 -0.07 20.94 1.19
CA GLU A 576 1.11 20.22 1.69
C GLU A 576 0.75 18.75 2.00
N ASP A 577 -0.46 18.46 2.51
CA ASP A 577 -0.92 17.08 2.70
C ASP A 577 -1.01 16.32 1.37
N MET A 578 -1.56 16.95 0.33
CA MET A 578 -1.61 16.38 -1.03
C MET A 578 -0.21 16.13 -1.60
N LYS A 579 0.72 17.07 -1.40
CA LYS A 579 2.13 16.94 -1.78
C LYS A 579 2.87 15.85 -0.99
N VAL A 580 2.61 15.72 0.31
CA VAL A 580 3.15 14.65 1.17
C VAL A 580 2.61 13.29 0.73
N HIS A 581 1.31 13.18 0.46
CA HIS A 581 0.68 11.96 -0.05
C HIS A 581 1.29 11.52 -1.39
N PHE A 582 1.38 12.42 -2.37
CA PHE A 582 2.02 12.10 -3.65
C PHE A 582 3.51 11.75 -3.49
N THR A 583 4.23 12.42 -2.59
CA THR A 583 5.63 12.08 -2.29
C THR A 583 5.72 10.66 -1.75
N HIS A 584 4.90 10.28 -0.77
CA HIS A 584 4.88 8.92 -0.21
C HIS A 584 4.51 7.87 -1.27
N VAL A 585 3.46 8.09 -2.07
CA VAL A 585 3.08 7.20 -3.20
C VAL A 585 4.25 7.00 -4.16
N LYS A 586 5.00 8.06 -4.48
CA LYS A 586 6.19 8.02 -5.33
C LYS A 586 7.38 7.30 -4.67
N LEU A 587 7.53 7.38 -3.35
CA LEU A 587 8.53 6.60 -2.63
C LEU A 587 8.22 5.10 -2.64
N GLU A 588 6.96 4.73 -2.41
CA GLU A 588 6.51 3.33 -2.47
C GLU A 588 6.61 2.76 -3.89
N TRP A 589 6.26 3.55 -4.92
CA TRP A 589 6.54 3.19 -6.31
C TRP A 589 8.02 2.86 -6.55
N PHE A 590 8.95 3.64 -5.98
CA PHE A 590 10.38 3.35 -6.08
C PHE A 590 10.80 2.07 -5.32
N VAL A 591 10.05 1.62 -4.31
CA VAL A 591 10.30 0.34 -3.64
C VAL A 591 9.94 -0.82 -4.56
N ASP A 592 8.74 -0.78 -5.11
CA ASP A 592 8.17 -1.90 -5.85
C ASP A 592 8.69 -1.92 -7.32
N HIS A 593 9.13 -0.77 -7.85
CA HIS A 593 9.73 -0.59 -9.18
C HIS A 593 11.12 0.09 -9.10
N PRO A 594 12.13 -0.54 -8.48
CA PRO A 594 13.41 0.11 -8.17
C PRO A 594 14.30 0.35 -9.41
N GLU A 595 14.00 -0.32 -10.52
CA GLU A 595 14.64 -0.07 -11.81
C GLU A 595 13.93 1.04 -12.61
N GLU A 596 12.61 1.17 -12.50
CA GLU A 596 11.77 2.10 -13.27
C GLU A 596 11.16 3.21 -12.40
N LEU A 597 12.02 4.15 -11.99
CA LEU A 597 11.62 5.38 -11.30
C LEU A 597 10.67 6.22 -12.18
N MET A 598 9.61 6.77 -11.58
CA MET A 598 8.67 7.67 -12.28
C MET A 598 9.40 8.79 -13.05
N PRO A 599 9.18 8.92 -14.37
CA PRO A 599 9.84 9.92 -15.21
C PRO A 599 9.39 11.34 -14.84
N VAL A 600 10.24 12.33 -15.12
CA VAL A 600 9.99 13.75 -14.84
C VAL A 600 10.13 14.53 -16.15
N SER A 601 9.20 15.45 -16.41
CA SER A 601 9.16 16.24 -17.64
C SER A 601 10.46 17.03 -17.82
N SER A 602 11.06 16.90 -19.00
CA SER A 602 12.25 17.67 -19.38
C SER A 602 11.91 19.09 -19.87
N HIS A 603 10.62 19.41 -19.96
CA HIS A 603 10.09 20.65 -20.52
C HIS A 603 9.63 21.66 -19.45
N ILE A 604 9.98 21.45 -18.17
CA ILE A 604 9.69 22.39 -17.05
C ILE A 604 10.84 22.51 -16.05
N THR A 605 10.85 23.58 -15.27
CA THR A 605 11.76 23.77 -14.15
C THR A 605 11.17 23.18 -12.86
N VAL A 606 11.70 22.03 -12.43
CA VAL A 606 11.25 21.36 -11.19
C VAL A 606 11.96 21.92 -9.96
N GLU A 607 11.19 22.56 -9.07
CA GLU A 607 11.66 23.03 -7.77
C GLU A 607 11.69 21.87 -6.75
N TYR A 608 12.89 21.37 -6.41
CA TYR A 608 13.07 20.34 -5.39
C TYR A 608 13.27 20.92 -3.98
N THR A 609 12.83 20.20 -2.96
CA THR A 609 13.12 20.49 -1.55
C THR A 609 14.64 20.61 -1.32
N PRO A 610 15.17 21.73 -0.80
CA PRO A 610 16.61 21.93 -0.67
C PRO A 610 17.30 20.84 0.17
N PRO A 611 18.39 20.23 -0.34
CA PRO A 611 19.04 19.09 0.30
C PRO A 611 19.73 19.48 1.61
N GLY A 612 19.17 19.04 2.74
CA GLY A 612 19.63 19.37 4.10
C GLY A 612 19.93 18.15 4.97
N LYS A 613 20.68 18.37 6.05
CA LYS A 613 21.08 17.32 7.02
C LYS A 613 20.16 17.22 8.26
N LEU A 614 19.00 17.89 8.24
CA LEU A 614 17.92 17.80 9.26
C LEU A 614 18.29 18.09 10.73
N GLY A 615 19.51 18.54 11.04
CA GLY A 615 20.03 18.75 12.39
C GLY A 615 21.15 17.79 12.81
N PHE A 616 21.57 16.89 11.92
CA PHE A 616 22.75 16.04 12.06
C PHE A 616 23.98 16.68 11.39
N ASP A 617 25.17 16.36 11.88
CA ASP A 617 26.44 16.79 11.29
C ASP A 617 26.73 16.04 9.98
N GLU A 618 26.30 14.78 9.87
CA GLU A 618 26.31 13.98 8.65
C GLU A 618 25.16 12.95 8.66
N ILE A 619 24.68 12.58 7.47
CA ILE A 619 23.73 11.48 7.29
C ILE A 619 24.38 10.45 6.36
N TYR A 620 24.55 9.21 6.83
CA TYR A 620 25.15 8.14 6.05
C TYR A 620 24.08 7.23 5.44
N LEU A 621 24.25 6.90 4.15
CA LEU A 621 23.55 5.78 3.51
C LEU A 621 24.55 4.63 3.31
N ILE A 622 24.36 3.55 4.06
CA ILE A 622 25.11 2.29 3.91
C ILE A 622 24.56 1.53 2.70
N ASN A 623 25.41 1.25 1.71
CA ASN A 623 25.04 0.51 0.51
C ASN A 623 26.22 -0.34 0.02
N LEU A 624 25.98 -1.61 -0.30
CA LEU A 624 26.97 -2.46 -0.96
C LEU A 624 27.21 -1.97 -2.39
N LYS A 625 28.49 -1.78 -2.79
CA LYS A 625 28.85 -1.39 -4.17
C LYS A 625 28.21 -2.28 -5.25
N ARG A 626 28.02 -3.57 -4.96
CA ARG A 626 27.35 -4.55 -5.83
C ARG A 626 25.82 -4.43 -5.93
N ARG A 627 25.18 -3.49 -5.21
CA ARG A 627 23.73 -3.24 -5.23
C ARG A 627 23.40 -1.86 -5.84
N PRO A 628 23.72 -1.60 -7.12
CA PRO A 628 23.48 -0.30 -7.75
C PRO A 628 22.00 0.06 -7.88
N VAL A 629 21.11 -0.94 -8.00
CA VAL A 629 19.65 -0.74 -8.07
C VAL A 629 19.10 -0.20 -6.73
N ARG A 630 19.46 -0.81 -5.59
CA ARG A 630 19.11 -0.28 -4.25
C ARG A 630 19.69 1.13 -4.03
N ARG A 631 20.92 1.37 -4.48
CA ARG A 631 21.57 2.71 -4.45
C ARG A 631 20.79 3.74 -5.27
N LYS A 632 20.40 3.41 -6.50
CA LYS A 632 19.61 4.25 -7.42
C LYS A 632 18.27 4.63 -6.77
N ARG A 633 17.55 3.63 -6.25
CA ARG A 633 16.30 3.78 -5.51
C ARG A 633 16.46 4.77 -4.35
N MET A 634 17.35 4.48 -3.40
CA MET A 634 17.49 5.29 -2.19
C MET A 634 17.95 6.72 -2.49
N LEU A 635 18.86 6.92 -3.46
CA LEU A 635 19.25 8.27 -3.88
C LEU A 635 18.11 9.05 -4.53
N ALA A 636 17.17 8.38 -5.21
CA ALA A 636 15.94 9.02 -5.68
C ALA A 636 15.01 9.36 -4.51
N SER A 637 14.74 8.41 -3.60
CA SER A 637 13.89 8.65 -2.42
C SER A 637 14.39 9.81 -1.56
N LEU A 638 15.70 9.84 -1.27
CA LEU A 638 16.33 10.89 -0.47
C LEU A 638 16.37 12.25 -1.19
N LYS A 639 16.41 12.27 -2.53
CA LYS A 639 16.28 13.51 -3.32
C LYS A 639 14.88 14.11 -3.18
N GLU A 640 13.82 13.31 -3.31
CA GLU A 640 12.43 13.79 -3.17
C GLU A 640 12.16 14.29 -1.73
N LEU A 641 12.66 13.57 -0.72
CA LEU A 641 12.63 14.00 0.69
C LEU A 641 13.53 15.21 1.00
N GLY A 642 14.38 15.65 0.06
CA GLY A 642 15.34 16.76 0.25
C GLY A 642 16.42 16.47 1.30
N ILE A 643 16.87 15.23 1.44
CA ILE A 643 17.84 14.79 2.46
C ILE A 643 19.23 14.70 1.83
N LYS A 644 20.18 15.46 2.39
CA LYS A 644 21.59 15.39 1.98
C LYS A 644 22.28 14.26 2.71
N VAL A 645 22.68 13.21 1.97
CA VAL A 645 23.46 12.09 2.50
C VAL A 645 24.89 12.05 1.96
N LYS A 646 25.77 11.45 2.74
CA LYS A 646 27.07 10.91 2.32
C LYS A 646 26.90 9.41 2.08
N MET A 647 27.34 8.93 0.91
CA MET A 647 27.38 7.49 0.65
C MET A 647 28.45 6.84 1.52
N PHE A 648 28.08 5.76 2.20
CA PHE A 648 29.03 4.80 2.76
C PHE A 648 29.00 3.53 1.91
N ASP A 649 30.11 3.25 1.23
CA ASP A 649 30.25 2.00 0.49
C ASP A 649 30.51 0.86 1.50
N ALA A 650 29.49 0.02 1.73
CA ALA A 650 29.48 -1.00 2.77
C ALA A 650 30.58 -2.07 2.56
N VAL A 651 31.09 -2.61 3.66
CA VAL A 651 32.08 -3.69 3.67
C VAL A 651 31.42 -4.98 3.20
N ASP A 652 31.79 -5.43 2.01
CA ASP A 652 31.18 -6.59 1.37
C ASP A 652 31.77 -7.89 1.93
N GLY A 653 30.97 -8.63 2.70
CA GLY A 653 31.34 -9.93 3.27
C GLY A 653 31.74 -11.01 2.25
N LYS A 654 31.32 -10.91 0.98
CA LYS A 654 31.80 -11.83 -0.08
C LYS A 654 33.19 -11.45 -0.61
N SER A 655 33.73 -10.31 -0.20
CA SER A 655 35.09 -9.83 -0.52
C SER A 655 36.07 -9.90 0.66
N LEU A 656 35.59 -10.20 1.87
CA LEU A 656 36.44 -10.41 3.04
C LEU A 656 37.18 -11.75 2.94
N THR A 657 38.50 -11.71 3.11
CA THR A 657 39.35 -12.90 3.24
C THR A 657 39.69 -13.15 4.71
N ASP A 658 39.92 -14.42 5.05
CA ASP A 658 40.32 -14.85 6.41
C ASP A 658 41.55 -14.09 6.93
N GLN A 659 42.48 -13.73 6.03
CA GLN A 659 43.66 -12.95 6.39
C GLN A 659 43.30 -11.52 6.79
N GLN A 660 42.40 -10.84 6.06
CA GLN A 660 41.93 -9.50 6.46
C GLN A 660 41.17 -9.55 7.80
N VAL A 661 40.36 -10.59 8.03
CA VAL A 661 39.65 -10.77 9.32
C VAL A 661 40.67 -10.97 10.47
N LYS A 662 41.72 -11.75 10.24
CA LYS A 662 42.85 -11.93 11.19
C LYS A 662 43.64 -10.64 11.42
N ASP A 663 43.98 -9.90 10.36
CA ASP A 663 44.77 -8.66 10.40
C ASP A 663 44.02 -7.51 11.08
N MET A 664 42.69 -7.45 10.93
CA MET A 664 41.80 -6.53 11.66
C MET A 664 41.59 -6.95 13.13
N GLY A 665 42.22 -8.04 13.58
CA GLY A 665 42.11 -8.54 14.96
C GLY A 665 40.73 -9.09 15.32
N ILE A 666 39.87 -9.36 14.32
CA ILE A 666 38.48 -9.78 14.54
C ILE A 666 38.46 -11.20 15.09
N LYS A 667 37.81 -11.36 16.24
CA LYS A 667 37.60 -12.65 16.91
C LYS A 667 36.14 -12.76 17.27
N MET A 668 35.55 -13.93 17.08
CA MET A 668 34.22 -14.20 17.60
C MET A 668 34.21 -14.18 19.13
N LEU A 669 33.10 -13.76 19.72
CA LEU A 669 32.80 -13.98 21.12
C LEU A 669 32.80 -15.51 21.44
N PRO A 670 33.54 -15.98 22.45
CA PRO A 670 33.54 -17.39 22.84
C PRO A 670 32.12 -17.89 23.14
N GLY A 671 31.77 -19.07 22.62
CA GLY A 671 30.44 -19.65 22.79
C GLY A 671 29.30 -18.98 22.02
N TYR A 672 29.54 -17.89 21.26
CA TYR A 672 28.51 -17.29 20.42
C TYR A 672 28.09 -18.23 19.29
N LYS A 673 26.77 -18.32 19.12
CA LYS A 673 26.06 -18.93 18.01
C LYS A 673 24.86 -18.06 17.75
N ASP A 674 24.48 -17.84 16.49
CA ASP A 674 23.30 -17.04 16.18
C ASP A 674 22.03 -17.69 16.80
N PRO A 675 21.01 -16.90 17.20
CA PRO A 675 19.82 -17.45 17.86
C PRO A 675 18.99 -18.42 17.01
N TYR A 676 19.10 -18.34 15.68
CA TYR A 676 18.20 -19.01 14.74
C TYR A 676 18.83 -20.29 14.18
N GLY A 677 19.93 -20.16 13.44
CA GLY A 677 20.65 -21.27 12.79
C GLY A 677 21.60 -22.02 13.74
N LYS A 678 21.87 -21.49 14.94
CA LYS A 678 22.87 -22.01 15.90
C LYS A 678 24.27 -22.14 15.29
N ARG A 679 24.55 -21.34 14.24
CA ARG A 679 25.81 -21.30 13.49
C ARG A 679 26.72 -20.20 14.02
N PRO A 680 28.03 -20.21 13.69
CA PRO A 680 28.86 -19.02 13.85
C PRO A 680 28.36 -17.86 12.97
N LEU A 681 28.93 -16.67 13.19
CA LEU A 681 28.71 -15.52 12.32
C LEU A 681 29.16 -15.85 10.88
N THR A 682 28.50 -15.24 9.91
CA THR A 682 28.93 -15.23 8.51
C THR A 682 29.88 -14.08 8.22
N MET A 683 30.61 -14.15 7.10
CA MET A 683 31.39 -13.00 6.61
C MET A 683 30.50 -11.79 6.26
N GLY A 684 29.23 -12.03 5.87
CA GLY A 684 28.24 -10.97 5.64
C GLY A 684 27.82 -10.24 6.92
N GLU A 685 27.69 -10.96 8.03
CA GLU A 685 27.41 -10.37 9.35
C GLU A 685 28.62 -9.59 9.88
N ILE A 686 29.85 -10.06 9.65
CA ILE A 686 31.07 -9.26 9.86
C ILE A 686 31.03 -7.98 9.00
N GLY A 687 30.74 -8.09 7.70
CA GLY A 687 30.68 -6.95 6.78
C GLY A 687 29.65 -5.89 7.19
N CYS A 688 28.47 -6.34 7.66
CA CYS A 688 27.47 -5.47 8.27
C CYS A 688 28.03 -4.75 9.52
N PHE A 689 28.57 -5.50 10.48
CA PHE A 689 29.14 -4.94 11.72
C PHE A 689 30.22 -3.91 11.41
N LEU A 690 31.17 -4.24 10.54
CA LEU A 690 32.27 -3.35 10.13
C LEU A 690 31.77 -2.08 9.45
N SER A 691 30.68 -2.15 8.67
CA SER A 691 30.11 -0.97 8.02
C SER A 691 29.60 0.07 9.02
N HIS A 692 28.94 -0.37 10.12
CA HIS A 692 28.56 0.55 11.19
C HIS A 692 29.76 0.97 12.06
N TYR A 693 30.66 0.04 12.39
CA TYR A 693 31.85 0.32 13.22
C TYR A 693 32.74 1.39 12.61
N LEU A 694 33.01 1.31 11.30
CA LEU A 694 33.82 2.31 10.58
C LEU A 694 33.16 3.70 10.57
N ILE A 695 31.82 3.79 10.57
CA ILE A 695 31.12 5.07 10.73
C ILE A 695 31.29 5.61 12.16
N TRP A 696 31.24 4.75 13.19
CA TRP A 696 31.49 5.16 14.58
C TRP A 696 32.93 5.63 14.78
N GLU A 697 33.91 4.96 14.17
CA GLU A 697 35.30 5.43 14.14
C GLU A 697 35.44 6.77 13.40
N GLU A 698 34.79 6.94 12.25
CA GLU A 698 34.85 8.22 11.52
C GLU A 698 34.23 9.37 12.34
N MET A 699 33.11 9.13 13.03
CA MET A 699 32.53 10.10 13.98
C MET A 699 33.52 10.51 15.07
N ILE A 700 34.25 9.53 15.64
CA ILE A 700 35.24 9.77 16.70
C ILE A 700 36.42 10.59 16.17
N ASN A 701 36.94 10.22 14.99
CA ASN A 701 38.12 10.83 14.38
C ASN A 701 37.83 12.24 13.84
N ASN A 702 36.65 12.46 13.23
CA ASN A 702 36.24 13.76 12.69
C ASN A 702 35.47 14.63 13.68
N GLY A 703 35.13 14.12 14.87
CA GLY A 703 34.46 14.88 15.93
C GLY A 703 32.99 15.21 15.67
N LEU A 704 32.27 14.38 14.90
CA LEU A 704 30.86 14.57 14.56
C LEU A 704 29.99 14.32 15.80
N ASP A 705 29.24 15.32 16.29
CA ASP A 705 28.46 15.24 17.53
C ASP A 705 27.21 14.37 17.37
N LYS A 706 26.49 14.52 16.26
CA LYS A 706 25.25 13.78 15.97
C LYS A 706 25.17 13.34 14.52
N VAL A 707 24.93 12.05 14.29
CA VAL A 707 24.85 11.43 12.96
C VAL A 707 23.60 10.58 12.84
N LEU A 708 23.02 10.53 11.64
CA LEU A 708 22.00 9.56 11.25
C LEU A 708 22.62 8.52 10.31
N VAL A 709 22.31 7.24 10.53
CA VAL A 709 22.70 6.12 9.68
C VAL A 709 21.44 5.50 9.08
N LEU A 710 21.46 5.18 7.79
CA LEU A 710 20.38 4.54 7.02
C LEU A 710 20.93 3.35 6.22
N GLU A 711 20.15 2.26 6.15
CA GLU A 711 20.41 1.09 5.28
C GLU A 711 19.72 1.24 3.91
N ASP A 712 20.08 0.42 2.91
CA ASP A 712 19.65 0.63 1.51
C ASP A 712 18.30 -0.02 1.11
N ASP A 713 17.66 -0.71 2.03
CA ASP A 713 16.43 -1.51 1.84
C ASP A 713 15.29 -1.11 2.80
N VAL A 714 15.19 0.18 3.15
CA VAL A 714 14.08 0.78 3.91
C VAL A 714 12.95 1.38 3.05
N ARG A 715 11.72 1.35 3.58
CA ARG A 715 10.56 2.23 3.22
C ARG A 715 10.50 3.40 4.20
N PHE A 716 9.85 4.50 3.81
CA PHE A 716 9.75 5.74 4.61
C PHE A 716 8.28 6.08 4.93
N GLU A 717 8.00 6.46 6.18
CA GLU A 717 6.67 6.96 6.56
C GLU A 717 6.24 8.20 5.77
N PRO A 718 4.92 8.42 5.60
CA PRO A 718 4.38 9.73 5.21
C PRO A 718 4.96 10.84 6.12
N ASP A 719 5.31 11.97 5.52
CA ASP A 719 5.93 13.12 6.20
C ASP A 719 7.23 12.82 6.99
N PHE A 720 7.94 11.73 6.67
CA PHE A 720 9.18 11.28 7.32
C PHE A 720 10.14 12.41 7.73
N ARG A 721 10.33 13.40 6.83
CA ARG A 721 11.24 14.53 7.03
C ARG A 721 10.85 15.35 8.27
N ASN A 722 9.59 15.78 8.35
CA ASN A 722 9.14 16.65 9.44
C ASN A 722 8.98 15.84 10.73
N GLN A 723 8.50 14.60 10.66
CA GLN A 723 8.46 13.68 11.81
C GLN A 723 9.85 13.48 12.44
N LEU A 724 10.88 13.22 11.62
CA LEU A 724 12.26 13.07 12.09
C LEU A 724 12.84 14.39 12.64
N GLN A 725 12.51 15.53 12.04
CA GLN A 725 12.92 16.84 12.57
C GLN A 725 12.24 17.15 13.93
N HIS A 726 10.97 16.80 14.11
CA HIS A 726 10.23 16.93 15.38
C HIS A 726 10.85 16.03 16.46
N LEU A 727 11.05 14.74 16.14
CA LEU A 727 11.71 13.78 17.02
C LEU A 727 13.10 14.28 17.47
N LEU A 728 13.92 14.80 16.55
CA LEU A 728 15.24 15.32 16.91
C LEU A 728 15.15 16.59 17.78
N GLN A 729 14.14 17.45 17.58
CA GLN A 729 13.92 18.62 18.45
C GLN A 729 13.53 18.20 19.87
N GLU A 730 12.59 17.26 20.02
CA GLU A 730 12.18 16.69 21.30
C GLU A 730 13.36 16.01 22.02
N ALA A 731 14.15 15.21 21.29
CA ALA A 731 15.33 14.52 21.81
C ALA A 731 16.40 15.50 22.33
N ASN A 732 16.62 16.63 21.64
CA ASN A 732 17.53 17.67 22.11
C ASN A 732 16.94 18.46 23.31
N ALA A 733 15.63 18.71 23.34
CA ALA A 733 14.98 19.42 24.45
C ALA A 733 15.04 18.63 25.77
N LEU A 734 14.88 17.30 25.71
CA LEU A 734 14.96 16.41 26.88
C LEU A 734 16.40 16.04 27.28
N SER A 735 17.40 16.39 26.47
CA SER A 735 18.79 15.91 26.62
C SER A 735 19.49 16.27 27.93
N SER A 736 19.01 17.27 28.67
CA SER A 736 19.55 17.64 29.99
C SER A 736 19.17 16.65 31.10
N GLU A 737 18.05 15.93 30.94
CA GLU A 737 17.57 14.92 31.90
C GLU A 737 17.80 13.51 31.35
N TYR A 738 17.54 13.31 30.06
CA TYR A 738 17.68 12.05 29.34
C TYR A 738 18.67 12.21 28.16
N PRO A 739 19.99 12.26 28.43
CA PRO A 739 21.01 12.47 27.41
C PRO A 739 21.14 11.25 26.50
N TRP A 740 20.38 11.24 25.41
CA TRP A 740 20.35 10.15 24.42
C TRP A 740 21.72 9.94 23.76
N GLU A 741 22.00 8.68 23.43
CA GLU A 741 23.25 8.26 22.79
C GLU A 741 23.02 7.44 21.53
N LEU A 742 21.87 6.75 21.45
CA LEU A 742 21.35 6.11 20.23
C LEU A 742 19.82 6.27 20.20
N ILE A 743 19.24 6.56 19.04
CA ILE A 743 17.78 6.52 18.81
C ILE A 743 17.51 5.69 17.55
N TYR A 744 16.84 4.55 17.68
CA TYR A 744 16.36 3.81 16.51
C TYR A 744 15.25 4.58 15.79
N ILE A 745 15.36 4.70 14.47
CA ILE A 745 14.36 5.31 13.59
C ILE A 745 13.54 4.21 12.88
N GLY A 746 14.17 3.06 12.60
CA GLY A 746 13.53 1.79 12.21
C GLY A 746 14.21 0.59 12.85
N ARG A 747 13.44 -0.41 13.30
CA ARG A 747 13.91 -1.64 13.96
C ARG A 747 12.82 -2.72 14.01
N LYS A 748 13.18 -4.00 14.17
CA LYS A 748 12.24 -5.08 14.53
C LYS A 748 12.09 -5.18 16.04
N ARG A 749 10.89 -4.90 16.56
CA ARG A 749 10.56 -5.07 17.98
C ARG A 749 10.50 -6.57 18.32
N PHE A 750 11.10 -7.00 19.42
CA PHE A 750 11.08 -8.43 19.80
C PHE A 750 9.74 -8.89 20.39
N HIS A 751 9.08 -8.01 21.16
CA HIS A 751 7.74 -8.25 21.73
C HIS A 751 6.78 -7.16 21.27
N SER A 752 5.50 -7.51 21.11
CA SER A 752 4.39 -6.59 20.82
C SER A 752 3.83 -5.87 22.05
N ASN A 753 4.61 -5.84 23.15
CA ASN A 753 4.25 -5.23 24.43
C ASN A 753 4.09 -3.70 24.35
N PRO A 754 3.36 -3.07 25.28
CA PRO A 754 3.26 -1.61 25.37
C PRO A 754 4.64 -0.96 25.49
N VAL A 755 4.90 0.02 24.65
CA VAL A 755 6.15 0.77 24.64
C VAL A 755 6.15 1.81 25.75
N THR A 756 7.27 1.97 26.46
CA THR A 756 7.43 2.96 27.54
C THR A 756 8.03 4.24 26.98
N MET A 757 7.21 5.29 26.85
CA MET A 757 7.65 6.63 26.42
C MET A 757 8.72 7.21 27.36
N VAL A 758 9.59 8.06 26.83
CA VAL A 758 10.48 8.88 27.66
C VAL A 758 9.64 9.93 28.40
N PRO A 759 9.87 10.20 29.70
CA PRO A 759 9.09 11.21 30.42
C PRO A 759 9.15 12.58 29.75
N GLY A 760 7.97 13.14 29.43
CA GLY A 760 7.84 14.41 28.70
C GLY A 760 7.96 14.32 27.17
N ALA A 761 8.19 13.13 26.61
CA ALA A 761 8.21 12.88 25.16
C ALA A 761 6.84 12.49 24.59
N SER A 762 6.65 12.78 23.31
CA SER A 762 5.48 12.44 22.50
C SER A 762 5.81 11.54 21.30
N ALA A 763 7.06 11.59 20.80
CA ALA A 763 7.54 10.82 19.65
C ALA A 763 8.72 9.88 19.99
N ILE A 764 9.13 9.82 21.26
CA ILE A 764 10.33 9.09 21.72
C ILE A 764 10.01 8.16 22.88
N ALA A 765 10.49 6.92 22.79
CA ALA A 765 10.40 5.91 23.83
C ALA A 765 11.75 5.26 24.15
N TRP A 766 11.80 4.51 25.25
CA TRP A 766 12.97 3.72 25.63
C TRP A 766 13.18 2.52 24.68
N ALA A 767 14.43 2.23 24.36
CA ALA A 767 14.76 1.02 23.61
C ALA A 767 14.66 -0.22 24.52
N GLU A 768 13.91 -1.21 24.05
CA GLU A 768 13.88 -2.57 24.59
C GLU A 768 14.64 -3.52 23.65
N TYR A 769 14.74 -4.80 23.98
CA TYR A 769 15.34 -5.81 23.11
C TYR A 769 14.71 -5.80 21.70
N THR A 770 15.57 -5.87 20.67
CA THR A 770 15.24 -5.50 19.30
C THR A 770 16.24 -6.12 18.33
N TYR A 771 15.81 -6.32 17.09
CA TYR A 771 16.72 -6.65 15.97
C TYR A 771 16.70 -5.56 14.88
N TRP A 772 17.61 -5.67 13.92
CA TRP A 772 17.81 -4.78 12.76
C TRP A 772 18.26 -3.35 13.07
N THR A 773 18.92 -2.74 12.08
CA THR A 773 19.55 -1.41 12.17
C THR A 773 19.12 -0.43 11.07
N LEU A 774 18.05 -0.77 10.33
CA LEU A 774 17.36 -0.05 9.23
C LEU A 774 17.63 1.45 9.16
N GLY A 775 17.44 2.16 10.26
CA GLY A 775 18.09 3.45 10.49
C GLY A 775 18.12 3.83 11.96
N TYR A 776 19.18 4.52 12.37
CA TYR A 776 19.33 5.04 13.73
C TYR A 776 20.13 6.34 13.78
N ALA A 777 19.75 7.23 14.69
CA ALA A 777 20.57 8.36 15.10
C ALA A 777 21.55 7.91 16.20
N ILE A 778 22.76 8.46 16.21
CA ILE A 778 23.80 8.17 17.20
C ILE A 778 24.58 9.45 17.54
N SER A 779 24.95 9.62 18.81
CA SER A 779 25.80 10.72 19.25
C SER A 779 27.27 10.31 19.37
N LEU A 780 28.18 11.28 19.35
CA LEU A 780 29.62 11.08 19.57
C LEU A 780 29.93 10.34 20.87
N ARG A 781 29.10 10.56 21.91
CA ARG A 781 29.21 9.86 23.19
C ARG A 781 28.78 8.39 23.07
N GLY A 782 27.72 8.12 22.30
CA GLY A 782 27.31 6.77 21.94
C GLY A 782 28.38 6.03 21.14
N ALA A 783 28.85 6.62 20.03
CA ALA A 783 29.91 6.06 19.20
C ALA A 783 31.17 5.72 20.02
N ARG A 784 31.61 6.64 20.91
CA ARG A 784 32.73 6.40 21.83
C ARG A 784 32.48 5.22 22.76
N LYS A 785 31.28 5.04 23.32
CA LYS A 785 30.95 3.87 24.16
C LYS A 785 31.01 2.56 23.37
N LEU A 786 30.43 2.53 22.16
CA LEU A 786 30.42 1.35 21.29
C LEU A 786 31.84 0.92 20.90
N VAL A 787 32.67 1.85 20.43
CA VAL A 787 34.06 1.54 20.03
C VAL A 787 34.93 1.18 21.25
N SER A 788 34.78 1.89 22.38
CA SER A 788 35.55 1.60 23.61
C SER A 788 35.24 0.24 24.22
N ALA A 789 34.10 -0.37 23.89
CA ALA A 789 33.76 -1.72 24.33
C ALA A 789 34.63 -2.82 23.69
N LYS A 790 35.47 -2.47 22.70
CA LYS A 790 36.32 -3.38 21.90
C LYS A 790 35.53 -4.51 21.23
N PRO A 791 34.51 -4.21 20.41
CA PRO A 791 33.65 -5.24 19.83
C PRO A 791 34.39 -6.20 18.89
N LEU A 792 35.41 -5.73 18.14
CA LEU A 792 36.17 -6.58 17.21
C LEU A 792 36.89 -7.74 17.92
N GLU A 793 37.33 -7.55 19.17
CA GLU A 793 38.04 -8.57 19.96
C GLU A 793 37.12 -9.71 20.47
N LYS A 794 35.80 -9.59 20.26
CA LYS A 794 34.75 -10.45 20.83
C LYS A 794 33.41 -10.25 20.09
N MET A 795 33.44 -10.33 18.78
CA MET A 795 32.34 -9.94 17.89
C MET A 795 31.12 -10.86 18.04
N VAL A 796 29.95 -10.22 18.04
CA VAL A 796 28.60 -10.77 17.83
C VAL A 796 27.94 -9.95 16.71
N ALA A 797 26.76 -10.34 16.22
CA ALA A 797 26.03 -9.55 15.23
C ALA A 797 25.69 -8.13 15.77
N VAL A 798 25.57 -7.13 14.90
CA VAL A 798 25.44 -5.72 15.31
C VAL A 798 24.15 -5.45 16.09
N ASP A 799 23.09 -6.16 15.74
CA ASP A 799 21.78 -6.13 16.39
C ASP A 799 21.73 -6.90 17.72
N GLU A 800 22.70 -7.77 18.01
CA GLU A 800 22.91 -8.34 19.35
C GLU A 800 23.77 -7.40 20.22
N PHE A 801 24.82 -6.83 19.62
CA PHE A 801 25.78 -5.96 20.30
C PHE A 801 25.13 -4.68 20.84
N LEU A 802 24.23 -4.05 20.08
CA LEU A 802 23.58 -2.81 20.53
C LEU A 802 22.71 -3.04 21.80
N PRO A 803 21.75 -4.00 21.86
CA PRO A 803 21.03 -4.34 23.10
C PRO A 803 21.90 -4.80 24.25
N ILE A 804 23.08 -5.40 24.00
CA ILE A 804 24.06 -5.66 25.05
C ILE A 804 24.54 -4.32 25.63
N MET A 805 24.95 -3.37 24.79
CA MET A 805 25.51 -2.09 25.25
C MET A 805 24.50 -1.18 25.96
N PHE A 806 23.20 -1.29 25.68
CA PHE A 806 22.13 -0.64 26.47
C PHE A 806 21.46 -1.55 27.53
N ASN A 807 22.08 -2.69 27.86
CA ASN A 807 21.68 -3.62 28.94
C ASN A 807 20.21 -4.09 28.86
N LYS A 808 19.76 -4.46 27.66
CA LYS A 808 18.45 -5.08 27.38
C LYS A 808 18.53 -6.46 26.72
N HIS A 809 19.73 -6.92 26.39
CA HIS A 809 19.97 -8.24 25.79
C HIS A 809 19.47 -9.40 26.66
N LEU A 810 18.85 -10.41 26.04
CA LEU A 810 18.21 -11.52 26.75
C LEU A 810 19.20 -12.59 27.25
N ASN A 811 20.27 -12.89 26.49
CA ASN A 811 21.32 -13.81 26.96
C ASN A 811 22.29 -13.08 27.91
N PRO A 812 22.39 -13.49 29.20
CA PRO A 812 23.31 -12.88 30.16
C PRO A 812 24.76 -13.31 29.95
N GLU A 813 25.02 -14.49 29.37
CA GLU A 813 26.38 -14.99 29.11
C GLU A 813 27.09 -14.05 28.15
N TRP A 814 26.49 -13.79 26.98
CA TRP A 814 27.06 -12.87 25.99
C TRP A 814 27.19 -11.46 26.53
N ALA A 815 26.16 -10.96 27.23
CA ALA A 815 26.18 -9.62 27.81
C ALA A 815 27.33 -9.43 28.82
N ASN A 816 27.71 -10.46 29.58
CA ASN A 816 28.75 -10.37 30.60
C ASN A 816 30.18 -10.16 30.06
N HIS A 817 30.43 -10.41 28.78
CA HIS A 817 31.70 -10.05 28.14
C HIS A 817 31.82 -8.55 27.79
N PHE A 818 30.76 -7.77 27.98
CA PHE A 818 30.72 -6.33 27.70
C PHE A 818 30.42 -5.53 28.97
N TYR A 819 31.24 -4.52 29.24
CA TYR A 819 31.09 -3.58 30.34
C TYR A 819 31.85 -2.27 30.02
N PRO A 820 31.34 -1.09 30.39
CA PRO A 820 30.04 -0.83 31.00
C PRO A 820 28.89 -0.87 29.97
N ARG A 821 27.80 -1.57 30.32
CA ARG A 821 26.57 -1.62 29.52
C ARG A 821 25.65 -0.47 29.91
N ASN A 822 26.03 0.75 29.51
CA ASN A 822 25.35 1.98 29.93
C ASN A 822 25.04 2.94 28.77
N LEU A 823 24.90 2.44 27.54
CA LEU A 823 24.44 3.24 26.40
C LEU A 823 22.98 3.69 26.64
N VAL A 824 22.71 4.98 26.47
CA VAL A 824 21.35 5.54 26.59
C VAL A 824 20.63 5.40 25.25
N ALA A 825 19.92 4.29 25.07
CA ALA A 825 19.22 3.96 23.83
C ALA A 825 17.70 4.24 23.90
N MET A 826 17.19 4.84 22.83
CA MET A 826 15.79 5.21 22.62
C MET A 826 15.30 4.70 21.26
N THR A 827 14.01 4.90 20.98
CA THR A 827 13.35 4.58 19.71
C THR A 827 12.38 5.69 19.35
N ALA A 828 12.17 5.92 18.06
CA ALA A 828 10.99 6.59 17.54
C ALA A 828 9.73 5.78 17.92
N GLU A 829 8.65 6.49 18.28
CA GLU A 829 7.32 5.93 18.49
C GLU A 829 6.27 6.88 17.87
N PRO A 830 5.60 6.52 16.75
CA PRO A 830 5.79 5.32 15.93
C PRO A 830 7.18 5.25 15.27
N LEU A 831 7.53 4.10 14.67
CA LEU A 831 8.74 4.02 13.85
C LEU A 831 8.54 4.80 12.54
N LEU A 832 9.62 5.39 12.03
CA LEU A 832 9.60 6.22 10.83
C LEU A 832 10.22 5.50 9.60
N LEU A 833 10.84 4.35 9.82
CA LEU A 833 11.42 3.48 8.79
C LEU A 833 11.00 2.03 9.03
N TYR A 834 10.62 1.37 7.94
CA TYR A 834 10.22 -0.04 7.88
C TYR A 834 11.06 -0.76 6.81
N PRO A 835 11.21 -2.09 6.83
CA PRO A 835 11.95 -2.78 5.77
C PRO A 835 11.13 -2.78 4.46
N THR A 836 11.81 -2.83 3.32
CA THR A 836 11.15 -3.01 2.01
C THR A 836 10.52 -4.39 1.87
N HIS A 837 11.15 -5.41 2.48
CA HIS A 837 10.79 -6.83 2.44
C HIS A 837 11.17 -7.48 3.77
N TYR A 838 10.51 -8.58 4.13
CA TYR A 838 10.83 -9.40 5.29
C TYR A 838 11.62 -10.65 4.86
N VAL A 839 12.46 -11.19 5.76
CA VAL A 839 13.12 -12.49 5.55
C VAL A 839 12.04 -13.56 5.32
N GLY A 840 12.12 -14.25 4.18
CA GLY A 840 11.13 -15.22 3.71
C GLY A 840 10.21 -14.72 2.57
N ASP A 841 10.28 -13.45 2.17
CA ASP A 841 9.52 -12.94 1.02
C ASP A 841 10.07 -13.44 -0.32
N GLU A 842 9.17 -13.68 -1.27
CA GLU A 842 9.52 -14.19 -2.60
C GLU A 842 10.45 -13.21 -3.35
N GLY A 843 11.55 -13.73 -3.90
CA GLY A 843 12.59 -12.93 -4.55
C GLY A 843 13.49 -12.12 -3.60
N TYR A 844 13.22 -12.08 -2.29
CA TYR A 844 14.06 -11.36 -1.33
C TYR A 844 15.25 -12.21 -0.85
N PHE A 845 16.46 -11.64 -0.93
CA PHE A 845 17.70 -12.30 -0.52
C PHE A 845 18.51 -11.41 0.43
N SER A 846 18.75 -11.90 1.64
CA SER A 846 19.62 -11.26 2.64
C SER A 846 21.10 -11.34 2.24
N ASP A 847 21.78 -10.19 2.18
CA ASP A 847 23.22 -10.13 1.87
C ASP A 847 24.11 -10.56 3.05
N THR A 848 23.59 -10.64 4.27
CA THR A 848 24.31 -11.14 5.45
C THR A 848 24.28 -12.67 5.51
N GLU A 849 23.10 -13.27 5.35
CA GLU A 849 22.88 -14.72 5.47
C GLU A 849 23.46 -15.52 4.29
N THR A 850 23.50 -14.96 3.08
CA THR A 850 23.93 -15.68 1.85
C THR A 850 25.45 -15.71 1.65
N THR A 851 26.23 -15.84 2.73
CA THR A 851 27.71 -15.77 2.72
C THR A 851 28.35 -16.92 3.52
N GLY A 852 29.64 -17.16 3.29
CA GLY A 852 30.38 -18.23 3.97
C GLY A 852 30.47 -18.02 5.49
N LEU A 853 30.46 -19.13 6.23
CA LEU A 853 30.73 -19.14 7.67
C LEU A 853 32.21 -18.79 7.95
N ILE A 854 32.46 -18.17 9.11
CA ILE A 854 33.82 -17.91 9.59
C ILE A 854 34.61 -19.22 9.77
N PRO A 855 35.90 -19.28 9.37
CA PRO A 855 36.76 -20.45 9.58
C PRO A 855 36.81 -20.95 11.04
N PRO A 856 36.89 -22.27 11.28
CA PRO A 856 36.99 -22.83 12.64
C PRO A 856 38.14 -22.24 13.48
N GLU A 857 39.24 -21.84 12.86
CA GLU A 857 40.40 -21.20 13.51
C GLU A 857 40.08 -19.87 14.22
N LEU A 858 39.00 -19.20 13.81
CA LEU A 858 38.54 -17.92 14.36
C LEU A 858 37.35 -18.08 15.34
N GLN A 859 36.84 -19.30 15.48
CA GLN A 859 35.83 -19.69 16.45
C GLN A 859 36.55 -20.14 17.73
N GLN A 860 36.55 -19.34 18.80
CA GLN A 860 37.27 -19.66 20.03
C GLN A 860 36.67 -20.88 20.76
N THR A 861 37.31 -22.04 20.63
CA THR A 861 36.93 -23.29 21.31
C THR A 861 37.60 -23.44 22.67
N ASP A 862 37.44 -22.46 23.56
CA ASP A 862 37.96 -22.56 24.92
C ASP A 862 37.09 -23.50 25.77
N THR A 863 37.57 -24.73 26.00
CA THR A 863 36.95 -25.65 26.95
C THR A 863 37.19 -25.17 28.37
N LEU A 864 36.16 -24.63 29.03
CA LEU A 864 36.15 -24.25 30.44
C LEU A 864 36.25 -25.48 31.38
N LYS A 865 37.39 -26.18 31.34
CA LYS A 865 37.83 -27.14 32.37
C LYS A 865 38.72 -26.44 33.40
N GLY A 866 38.16 -25.42 34.04
CA GLY A 866 38.79 -24.68 35.14
C GLY A 866 37.82 -24.52 36.30
N LYS A 867 37.82 -25.48 37.23
CA LYS A 867 37.21 -25.26 38.56
C LYS A 867 37.95 -24.11 39.24
N VAL A 868 37.23 -23.08 39.64
CA VAL A 868 37.62 -22.21 40.75
C VAL A 868 36.49 -22.29 41.78
N GLU A 869 36.76 -22.98 42.87
CA GLU A 869 35.86 -23.02 44.03
C GLU A 869 36.23 -21.85 44.95
N LEU A 870 35.39 -20.81 44.97
CA LEU A 870 34.96 -20.03 46.15
C LEU A 870 34.10 -18.82 45.72
#